data_AF-A0A949EKC1-F1
#
_entry.id   AF-A0A949EKC1-F1
#
_cell.length_a   1.000
_cell.length_b   1.000
_cell.length_c   1.000
_cell.angle_alpha   90.00
_cell.angle_beta   90.00
_cell.angle_gamma   90.00
#
_symmetry.space_group_name_H-M   'P 1'
#
loop_
_entity.id
_entity.type
_entity.pdbx_description
1 polymer ?
#
loop_
_entity_poly.entity_id
_entity_poly.type
_entity_poly.pdbx_seq_one_letter_code
_entity_poly.pdbx_strand_id
1 'polypeptide(L)'
;MKEDKANPQAERRSYIRLDAVFPVEFQFLDPQTGGSISDIKQGFTRDIGKGGICLEVNHVEEGFEHFLKEANARLDLRLHIPLSYKDTKAVADIAWYKKAKSGYPNKYLIGLSFLQIDPKERNRIYSHARLKKYAPRIVAIFIISLMLGVGYFYSSQLRLALENKRLVEELVQLSGKKSRLEKDIMGFDSERVEKEAKLLENREKLKEYEGKLTELERLESQLREKEELLEYFQQDRIDTKNKLKEALGERTRLSKETTALSKETEYLKERIEKLSKSRVSAEQGLKDLLFSFEAVEEKSISSMYRWIKNHQNDLTGLIVSYEGDNDLKDWAFTYDQSLATQCFNLMGDQANAQKVLDFYRDKAKKKDGGFCNAYDAYTGLVLEYNVHAGPNIWLGIAAIQYAHKFKDEQYLLMAEDIASWLIGLQGEDKDFGIKGGPKFKWFSTEHNLDAYAFFGMLYEVTDEEKYLEAQRQTLQWIKKYAFNRREGRLNRGKGDATIATDTFAWAVAAMGPALLKRSGMDPDQIIDFAETNCLVTTKYARPGGEELEVTGFDFGKYEHLARGGIVSTEWTAQMVVTLKIMADYHQEMNEFLKEDYYKRKAGFYLSELEKMVIISPSRIGQGEGCLPYASQDDVDTGHGWRAPRGSRTGSAAGTAYTIFARHNYNPLTLR
;
A
#
# COMPACT_ATOMS: atom_id res chain seq x y z
N MET A 1 52.19 -17.50 -65.05
CA MET A 1 51.61 -18.55 -65.90
C MET A 1 50.74 -19.46 -65.06
N LYS A 2 49.43 -19.20 -65.06
CA LYS A 2 48.35 -20.16 -64.86
C LYS A 2 47.12 -19.51 -65.48
N GLU A 3 46.56 -20.21 -66.45
CA GLU A 3 45.57 -19.74 -67.42
C GLU A 3 44.27 -19.26 -66.76
N ASP A 4 43.82 -18.10 -67.22
CA ASP A 4 42.44 -17.62 -67.07
C ASP A 4 41.47 -18.64 -67.70
N LYS A 5 40.78 -19.40 -66.86
CA LYS A 5 39.55 -20.09 -67.27
C LYS A 5 38.39 -19.11 -67.17
N ALA A 6 37.97 -18.61 -68.32
CA ALA A 6 36.74 -17.85 -68.51
C ALA A 6 35.57 -18.51 -67.78
N ASN A 7 35.00 -17.79 -66.81
CA ASN A 7 33.83 -18.17 -66.03
C ASN A 7 32.56 -18.13 -66.91
N PRO A 8 31.92 -19.25 -67.26
CA PRO A 8 30.77 -19.25 -68.17
C PRO A 8 29.47 -19.17 -67.37
N GLN A 9 29.17 -18.00 -66.79
CA GLN A 9 27.82 -17.63 -66.36
C GLN A 9 27.76 -16.14 -66.01
N ALA A 10 27.90 -15.27 -67.01
CA ALA A 10 27.44 -13.90 -66.87
C ALA A 10 25.93 -13.93 -66.60
N GLU A 11 25.49 -13.40 -65.46
CA GLU A 11 24.09 -13.39 -65.05
C GLU A 11 23.28 -12.42 -65.93
N ARG A 12 22.72 -12.93 -67.04
CA ARG A 12 21.93 -12.16 -68.04
C ARG A 12 20.49 -11.80 -67.59
N ARG A 13 20.22 -11.70 -66.28
CA ARG A 13 18.82 -11.70 -65.76
C ARG A 13 18.37 -10.31 -65.28
N SER A 14 17.16 -9.92 -65.66
CA SER A 14 16.56 -8.62 -65.28
C SER A 14 15.85 -8.62 -63.90
N TYR A 15 15.60 -9.78 -63.28
CA TYR A 15 14.82 -9.90 -62.03
C TYR A 15 15.31 -11.02 -61.10
N ILE A 16 15.14 -10.80 -59.78
CA ILE A 16 15.44 -11.77 -58.71
C ILE A 16 14.42 -12.92 -58.74
N ARG A 17 14.91 -14.18 -58.76
CA ARG A 17 14.09 -15.39 -58.71
C ARG A 17 13.76 -15.78 -57.26
N LEU A 18 12.51 -16.16 -57.05
CA LEU A 18 11.97 -16.61 -55.77
C LEU A 18 11.55 -18.08 -55.91
N ASP A 19 12.12 -18.95 -55.08
CA ASP A 19 11.82 -20.38 -55.10
C ASP A 19 10.45 -20.60 -54.45
N ALA A 20 9.44 -20.75 -55.28
CA ALA A 20 8.07 -21.02 -54.85
C ALA A 20 7.44 -22.01 -55.81
N VAL A 21 6.91 -23.09 -55.22
CA VAL A 21 6.29 -24.20 -55.93
C VAL A 21 4.78 -24.10 -55.79
N PHE A 22 4.09 -23.98 -56.93
CA PHE A 22 2.66 -24.17 -57.04
C PHE A 22 2.30 -24.88 -58.36
N PRO A 23 1.15 -25.58 -58.41
CA PRO A 23 0.71 -26.28 -59.61
C PRO A 23 0.39 -25.31 -60.76
N VAL A 24 0.75 -25.70 -61.97
CA VAL A 24 0.45 -24.98 -63.20
C VAL A 24 -0.10 -25.95 -64.22
N GLU A 25 -1.29 -25.66 -64.73
CA GLU A 25 -1.82 -26.30 -65.93
C GLU A 25 -1.39 -25.48 -67.15
N PHE A 26 -0.97 -26.16 -68.21
CA PHE A 26 -0.54 -25.48 -69.43
C PHE A 26 -0.89 -26.25 -70.70
N GLN A 27 -1.07 -25.52 -71.78
CA GLN A 27 -1.27 -26.06 -73.13
C GLN A 27 -0.49 -25.22 -74.15
N PHE A 28 -0.02 -25.85 -75.22
CA PHE A 28 0.65 -25.15 -76.31
C PHE A 28 -0.39 -24.51 -77.23
N LEU A 29 -0.12 -23.29 -77.68
CA LEU A 29 -0.94 -22.52 -78.60
C LEU A 29 -0.24 -22.37 -79.96
N ASP A 30 -1.03 -22.43 -81.02
CA ASP A 30 -0.60 -22.05 -82.37
C ASP A 30 -0.26 -20.54 -82.41
N PRO A 31 0.92 -20.15 -82.90
CA PRO A 31 1.34 -18.75 -82.96
C PRO A 31 0.49 -17.88 -83.89
N GLN A 32 -0.14 -18.48 -84.91
CA GLN A 32 -0.92 -17.79 -85.96
C GLN A 32 -2.41 -17.75 -85.65
N THR A 33 -2.97 -18.86 -85.14
CA THR A 33 -4.43 -18.97 -84.91
C THR A 33 -4.83 -18.78 -83.44
N GLY A 34 -3.88 -18.92 -82.49
CA GLY A 34 -4.16 -18.88 -81.06
C GLY A 34 -4.95 -20.08 -80.54
N GLY A 35 -5.24 -21.07 -81.39
CA GLY A 35 -5.90 -22.32 -81.01
C GLY A 35 -4.97 -23.26 -80.25
N SER A 36 -5.54 -24.10 -79.39
CA SER A 36 -4.75 -25.10 -78.64
C SER A 36 -4.28 -26.22 -79.58
N ILE A 37 -2.98 -26.52 -79.53
CA ILE A 37 -2.32 -27.55 -80.35
C ILE A 37 -1.84 -28.74 -79.50
N SER A 38 -2.19 -28.76 -78.21
CA SER A 38 -1.88 -29.87 -77.31
C SER A 38 -2.96 -30.07 -76.25
N ASP A 39 -3.04 -31.28 -75.69
CA ASP A 39 -3.79 -31.51 -74.46
C ASP A 39 -3.21 -30.70 -73.29
N ILE A 40 -4.05 -30.46 -72.28
CA ILE A 40 -3.64 -29.78 -71.04
C ILE A 40 -2.67 -30.69 -70.28
N LYS A 41 -1.50 -30.14 -69.95
CA LYS A 41 -0.45 -30.81 -69.17
C LYS A 41 -0.26 -30.08 -67.84
N GLN A 42 0.30 -30.80 -66.86
CA GLN A 42 0.54 -30.26 -65.53
C GLN A 42 2.04 -30.17 -65.23
N GLY A 43 2.42 -29.11 -64.55
CA GLY A 43 3.77 -28.90 -64.04
C GLY A 43 3.75 -28.11 -62.73
N PHE A 44 4.93 -27.85 -62.20
CA PHE A 44 5.11 -27.07 -60.99
C PHE A 44 6.06 -25.90 -61.24
N THR A 45 5.78 -24.75 -60.64
CA THR A 45 6.78 -23.68 -60.65
C THR A 45 8.00 -24.08 -59.83
N ARG A 46 9.18 -23.68 -60.30
CA ARG A 46 10.43 -23.79 -59.57
C ARG A 46 10.98 -22.43 -59.18
N ASP A 47 11.05 -21.53 -60.15
CA ASP A 47 11.55 -20.16 -59.98
C ASP A 47 10.50 -19.16 -60.45
N ILE A 48 10.33 -18.04 -59.74
CA ILE A 48 9.39 -16.98 -60.11
C ILE A 48 10.09 -15.63 -60.14
N GLY A 49 9.97 -14.90 -61.24
CA GLY A 49 10.43 -13.53 -61.39
C GLY A 49 9.29 -12.60 -61.84
N LYS A 50 9.55 -11.28 -61.85
CA LYS A 50 8.53 -10.31 -62.31
C LYS A 50 8.17 -10.46 -63.80
N GLY A 51 9.08 -10.98 -64.61
CA GLY A 51 8.90 -11.16 -66.06
C GLY A 51 8.54 -12.57 -66.51
N GLY A 52 8.50 -13.57 -65.62
CA GLY A 52 8.33 -14.97 -66.03
C GLY A 52 8.52 -16.00 -64.92
N ILE A 53 8.35 -17.28 -65.27
CA ILE A 53 8.46 -18.43 -64.36
C ILE A 53 9.34 -19.53 -64.96
N CYS A 54 9.90 -20.38 -64.11
CA CYS A 54 10.49 -21.65 -64.52
C CYS A 54 9.50 -22.77 -64.19
N LEU A 55 9.05 -23.49 -65.20
CA LEU A 55 8.14 -24.62 -65.08
C LEU A 55 8.94 -25.92 -65.06
N GLU A 56 8.68 -26.74 -64.07
CA GLU A 56 9.17 -28.10 -63.95
C GLU A 56 8.08 -29.08 -64.37
N VAL A 57 8.36 -29.88 -65.39
CA VAL A 57 7.41 -30.87 -65.94
C VAL A 57 8.04 -32.24 -65.86
N ASN A 58 7.31 -33.20 -65.31
CA ASN A 58 7.72 -34.59 -65.13
C ASN A 58 6.83 -35.50 -65.99
N HIS A 59 7.34 -36.67 -66.40
CA HIS A 59 6.56 -37.71 -67.09
C HIS A 59 5.97 -37.24 -68.43
N VAL A 60 6.86 -36.81 -69.31
CA VAL A 60 6.52 -36.23 -70.60
C VAL A 60 6.60 -37.28 -71.70
N GLU A 61 5.54 -37.41 -72.50
CA GLU A 61 5.40 -38.37 -73.62
C GLU A 61 6.36 -38.09 -74.80
N GLU A 62 6.61 -39.11 -75.62
CA GLU A 62 7.37 -39.01 -76.87
C GLU A 62 6.60 -38.13 -77.87
N GLY A 63 7.13 -36.91 -78.12
CA GLY A 63 6.50 -35.89 -78.97
C GLY A 63 6.57 -34.48 -78.37
N PHE A 64 6.67 -34.36 -77.05
CA PHE A 64 6.76 -33.06 -76.38
C PHE A 64 8.00 -32.24 -76.75
N GLU A 65 9.13 -32.90 -77.02
CA GLU A 65 10.34 -32.20 -77.49
C GLU A 65 10.15 -31.50 -78.83
N HIS A 66 9.18 -31.93 -79.66
CA HIS A 66 8.86 -31.29 -80.93
C HIS A 66 8.33 -29.87 -80.70
N PHE A 67 7.34 -29.73 -79.80
CA PHE A 67 6.76 -28.44 -79.44
C PHE A 67 7.73 -27.49 -78.73
N LEU A 68 8.77 -28.03 -78.06
CA LEU A 68 9.84 -27.20 -77.46
C LEU A 68 10.90 -26.73 -78.47
N LYS A 69 11.10 -27.47 -79.57
CA LYS A 69 12.11 -27.18 -80.61
C LYS A 69 11.58 -26.22 -81.67
N GLU A 70 10.28 -26.20 -81.92
CA GLU A 70 9.62 -25.19 -82.76
C GLU A 70 9.66 -23.84 -82.03
N ALA A 71 10.61 -22.99 -82.41
CA ALA A 71 11.00 -21.76 -81.70
C ALA A 71 9.91 -20.67 -81.57
N ASN A 72 8.65 -20.95 -81.93
CA ASN A 72 7.54 -20.00 -81.89
C ASN A 72 6.36 -20.43 -81.00
N ALA A 73 6.39 -21.61 -80.36
CA ALA A 73 5.25 -22.08 -79.57
C ALA A 73 4.98 -21.21 -78.33
N ARG A 74 3.73 -20.75 -78.17
CA ARG A 74 3.24 -20.02 -76.98
C ARG A 74 2.57 -20.97 -76.02
N LEU A 75 2.62 -20.68 -74.72
CA LEU A 75 1.92 -21.45 -73.69
C LEU A 75 0.79 -20.63 -73.08
N ASP A 76 -0.41 -21.19 -73.04
CA ASP A 76 -1.48 -20.74 -72.14
C ASP A 76 -1.28 -21.42 -70.78
N LEU A 77 -1.27 -20.63 -69.71
CA LEU A 77 -0.94 -21.04 -68.35
C LEU A 77 -2.10 -20.73 -67.42
N ARG A 78 -2.46 -21.71 -66.57
CA ARG A 78 -3.34 -21.53 -65.41
C ARG A 78 -2.56 -21.86 -64.14
N LEU A 79 -2.23 -20.84 -63.37
CA LEU A 79 -1.44 -20.97 -62.14
C LEU A 79 -2.37 -21.04 -60.92
N HIS A 80 -2.29 -22.16 -60.19
CA HIS A 80 -3.08 -22.40 -58.99
C HIS A 80 -2.30 -22.00 -57.73
N ILE A 81 -2.40 -20.74 -57.35
CA ILE A 81 -1.71 -20.22 -56.16
C ILE A 81 -2.44 -20.72 -54.90
N PRO A 82 -1.75 -21.36 -53.94
CA PRO A 82 -2.37 -21.79 -52.68
C PRO A 82 -3.07 -20.63 -51.96
N LEU A 83 -4.26 -20.90 -51.38
CA LEU A 83 -5.12 -19.93 -50.70
C LEU A 83 -5.72 -18.83 -51.59
N SER A 84 -5.62 -18.96 -52.92
CA SER A 84 -6.34 -18.11 -53.87
C SER A 84 -7.66 -18.76 -54.31
N TYR A 85 -8.75 -17.99 -54.29
CA TYR A 85 -10.05 -18.42 -54.82
C TYR A 85 -10.15 -18.39 -56.36
N LYS A 86 -9.16 -17.79 -57.04
CA LYS A 86 -9.16 -17.65 -58.52
C LYS A 86 -7.82 -18.02 -59.12
N ASP A 87 -7.86 -18.81 -60.19
CA ASP A 87 -6.70 -19.18 -60.98
C ASP A 87 -6.13 -17.96 -61.71
N THR A 88 -4.81 -17.87 -61.76
CA THR A 88 -4.15 -16.84 -62.56
C THR A 88 -4.00 -17.34 -63.99
N LYS A 89 -4.48 -16.58 -64.98
CA LYS A 89 -4.30 -16.90 -66.40
C LYS A 89 -3.17 -16.06 -66.99
N ALA A 90 -2.29 -16.68 -67.76
CA ALA A 90 -1.20 -15.99 -68.43
C ALA A 90 -0.83 -16.68 -69.75
N VAL A 91 -0.42 -15.90 -70.75
CA VAL A 91 0.22 -16.41 -71.97
C VAL A 91 1.71 -16.11 -71.89
N ALA A 92 2.55 -17.09 -72.18
CA ALA A 92 4.01 -16.97 -72.08
C ALA A 92 4.76 -17.57 -73.27
N ASP A 93 5.91 -16.98 -73.59
CA ASP A 93 6.87 -17.52 -74.56
C ASP A 93 7.90 -18.41 -73.87
N ILE A 94 8.38 -19.42 -74.61
CA ILE A 94 9.49 -20.27 -74.18
C ILE A 94 10.81 -19.50 -74.40
N ALA A 95 11.40 -19.02 -73.31
CA ALA A 95 12.69 -18.33 -73.35
C ALA A 95 13.86 -19.32 -73.44
N TRP A 96 13.74 -20.50 -72.81
CA TRP A 96 14.72 -21.59 -72.87
C TRP A 96 14.09 -22.87 -72.33
N TYR A 97 14.65 -24.03 -72.67
CA TYR A 97 14.32 -25.29 -72.01
C TYR A 97 15.58 -26.14 -71.78
N LYS A 98 15.53 -27.01 -70.78
CA LYS A 98 16.63 -27.94 -70.44
C LYS A 98 16.06 -29.27 -69.99
N LYS A 99 16.56 -30.36 -70.58
CA LYS A 99 16.32 -31.73 -70.10
C LYS A 99 17.17 -31.96 -68.85
N ALA A 100 16.54 -32.08 -67.69
CA ALA A 100 17.21 -32.20 -66.39
C ALA A 100 17.48 -33.66 -65.99
N LYS A 101 16.67 -34.62 -66.45
CA LYS A 101 16.87 -36.05 -66.25
C LYS A 101 16.46 -36.82 -67.52
N SER A 102 17.34 -37.69 -68.02
CA SER A 102 17.07 -38.64 -69.10
C SER A 102 16.61 -39.99 -68.54
N GLY A 103 15.69 -40.68 -69.24
CA GLY A 103 15.06 -41.93 -68.79
C GLY A 103 13.81 -41.72 -67.93
N TYR A 104 12.93 -42.72 -67.83
CA TYR A 104 11.66 -42.60 -67.11
C TYR A 104 11.85 -42.63 -65.57
N PRO A 105 11.30 -41.67 -64.81
CA PRO A 105 10.56 -40.50 -65.31
C PRO A 105 11.50 -39.40 -65.80
N ASN A 106 11.25 -38.92 -67.03
CA ASN A 106 12.00 -37.82 -67.63
C ASN A 106 11.55 -36.48 -67.01
N LYS A 107 12.46 -35.52 -66.99
CA LYS A 107 12.23 -34.22 -66.33
C LYS A 107 12.74 -33.07 -67.19
N TYR A 108 11.88 -32.08 -67.41
CA TYR A 108 12.20 -30.87 -68.15
C TYR A 108 12.05 -29.63 -67.26
N LEU A 109 12.95 -28.67 -67.47
CA LEU A 109 12.86 -27.32 -66.93
C LEU A 109 12.64 -26.37 -68.10
N ILE A 110 11.57 -25.61 -68.06
CA ILE A 110 11.16 -24.70 -69.14
C ILE A 110 11.10 -23.29 -68.55
N GLY A 111 11.95 -22.40 -69.05
CA GLY A 111 11.92 -20.99 -68.71
C GLY A 111 10.90 -20.26 -69.58
N LEU A 112 9.90 -19.66 -68.94
CA LEU A 112 8.80 -18.96 -69.58
C LEU A 112 8.89 -17.46 -69.30
N SER A 113 8.65 -16.64 -70.32
CA SER A 113 8.54 -15.18 -70.21
C SER A 113 7.08 -14.77 -70.46
N PHE A 114 6.47 -14.02 -69.54
CA PHE A 114 5.07 -13.61 -69.69
C PHE A 114 4.91 -12.62 -70.85
N LEU A 115 4.05 -12.96 -71.81
CA LEU A 115 3.61 -12.08 -72.89
C LEU A 115 2.38 -11.29 -72.48
N GLN A 116 1.38 -11.99 -71.93
CA GLN A 116 0.12 -11.41 -71.47
C GLN A 116 -0.23 -11.96 -70.10
N ILE A 117 -0.29 -11.07 -69.12
CA ILE A 117 -0.75 -11.37 -67.75
C ILE A 117 -1.32 -10.08 -67.17
N ASP A 118 -2.42 -10.16 -66.44
CA ASP A 118 -2.95 -9.00 -65.72
C ASP A 118 -1.85 -8.48 -64.76
N PRO A 119 -1.49 -7.18 -64.80
CA PRO A 119 -0.50 -6.60 -63.90
C PRO A 119 -0.77 -6.85 -62.41
N LYS A 120 -2.04 -6.91 -62.00
CA LYS A 120 -2.46 -7.23 -60.62
C LYS A 120 -2.11 -8.68 -60.27
N GLU A 121 -2.40 -9.60 -61.18
CA GLU A 121 -2.12 -11.03 -61.03
C GLU A 121 -0.62 -11.35 -61.02
N ARG A 122 0.14 -10.68 -61.88
CA ARG A 122 1.62 -10.75 -61.89
C ARG A 122 2.23 -10.30 -60.56
N ASN A 123 1.74 -9.19 -60.02
CA ASN A 123 2.19 -8.70 -58.72
C ASN A 123 1.77 -9.66 -57.58
N ARG A 124 0.61 -10.31 -57.70
CA ARG A 124 0.13 -11.32 -56.74
C ARG A 124 1.04 -12.54 -56.67
N ILE A 125 1.39 -13.13 -57.82
CA ILE A 125 2.33 -14.28 -57.91
C ILE A 125 3.67 -13.91 -57.29
N TYR A 126 4.24 -12.76 -57.67
CA TYR A 126 5.53 -12.32 -57.16
C TYR A 126 5.51 -12.00 -55.66
N SER A 127 4.43 -11.39 -55.17
CA SER A 127 4.24 -11.09 -53.75
C SER A 127 4.08 -12.34 -52.92
N HIS A 128 3.35 -13.35 -53.41
CA HIS A 128 3.21 -14.65 -52.75
C HIS A 128 4.57 -15.37 -52.65
N ALA A 129 5.33 -15.41 -53.74
CA ALA A 129 6.67 -16.00 -53.74
C ALA A 129 7.63 -15.25 -52.78
N ARG A 130 7.49 -13.93 -52.68
CA ARG A 130 8.29 -13.09 -51.76
C ARG A 130 7.89 -13.40 -50.32
N LEU A 131 6.60 -13.47 -50.03
CA LEU A 131 6.09 -13.83 -48.72
C LEU A 131 6.61 -15.20 -48.29
N LYS A 132 6.53 -16.23 -49.14
CA LYS A 132 7.03 -17.58 -48.80
C LYS A 132 8.53 -17.61 -48.47
N LYS A 133 9.34 -16.83 -49.19
CA LYS A 133 10.80 -16.75 -48.98
C LYS A 133 11.17 -15.98 -47.71
N TYR A 134 10.51 -14.86 -47.43
CA TYR A 134 10.88 -13.97 -46.33
C TYR A 134 10.06 -14.20 -45.04
N ALA A 135 8.87 -14.77 -45.12
CA ALA A 135 8.01 -14.99 -43.95
C ALA A 135 8.70 -15.77 -42.82
N PRO A 136 9.44 -16.88 -43.06
CA PRO A 136 10.14 -17.57 -41.97
C PRO A 136 11.17 -16.68 -41.27
N ARG A 137 11.85 -15.79 -42.00
CA ARG A 137 12.83 -14.85 -41.44
C ARG A 137 12.15 -13.73 -40.66
N ILE A 138 11.06 -13.18 -41.18
CA ILE A 138 10.28 -12.14 -40.51
C ILE A 138 9.67 -12.70 -39.21
N VAL A 139 9.10 -13.89 -39.26
CA VAL A 139 8.56 -14.59 -38.08
C VAL A 139 9.67 -14.88 -37.08
N ALA A 140 10.84 -15.36 -37.52
CA ALA A 140 11.98 -15.59 -36.62
C ALA A 140 12.46 -14.28 -35.96
N ILE A 141 12.58 -13.19 -36.70
CA ILE A 141 12.95 -11.87 -36.15
C ILE A 141 11.89 -11.41 -35.15
N PHE A 142 10.61 -11.56 -35.46
CA PHE A 142 9.52 -11.21 -34.54
C PHE A 142 9.56 -12.02 -33.26
N ILE A 143 9.77 -13.34 -33.34
CA ILE A 143 9.90 -14.22 -32.17
C ILE A 143 11.13 -13.84 -31.33
N ILE A 144 12.28 -13.58 -31.97
CA ILE A 144 13.49 -13.12 -31.27
C ILE A 144 13.25 -11.77 -30.59
N SER A 145 12.60 -10.83 -31.27
CA SER A 145 12.24 -9.53 -30.70
C SER A 145 11.30 -9.67 -29.50
N LEU A 146 10.33 -10.60 -29.57
CA LEU A 146 9.44 -10.89 -28.45
C LEU A 146 10.19 -11.51 -27.27
N MET A 147 11.09 -12.47 -27.52
CA MET A 147 11.94 -13.07 -26.48
C MET A 147 12.87 -12.05 -25.83
N LEU A 148 13.48 -11.16 -26.62
CA LEU A 148 14.30 -10.06 -26.10
C LEU A 148 13.46 -9.06 -25.29
N GLY A 149 12.26 -8.71 -25.75
CA GLY A 149 11.34 -7.85 -25.03
C GLY A 149 10.91 -8.45 -23.68
N VAL A 150 10.57 -9.75 -23.67
CA VAL A 150 10.26 -10.50 -22.45
C VAL A 150 11.48 -10.57 -21.52
N GLY A 151 12.66 -10.89 -22.05
CA GLY A 151 13.90 -10.92 -21.27
C GLY A 151 14.27 -9.57 -20.65
N TYR A 152 14.12 -8.48 -21.41
CA TYR A 152 14.29 -7.11 -20.91
C TYR A 152 13.29 -6.78 -19.81
N PHE A 153 12.00 -7.11 -20.00
CA PHE A 153 10.97 -6.89 -19.00
C PHE A 153 11.28 -7.64 -17.69
N TYR A 154 11.63 -8.93 -17.76
CA TYR A 154 12.03 -9.71 -16.58
C TYR A 154 13.28 -9.15 -15.91
N SER A 155 14.29 -8.73 -16.68
CA SER A 155 15.51 -8.12 -16.13
C SER A 155 15.22 -6.79 -15.43
N SER A 156 14.37 -5.95 -16.02
CA SER A 156 13.95 -4.68 -15.43
C SER A 156 13.17 -4.89 -14.12
N GLN A 157 12.26 -5.87 -14.11
CA GLN A 157 11.47 -6.20 -12.91
C GLN A 157 12.35 -6.72 -11.77
N LEU A 158 13.31 -7.60 -12.08
CA LEU A 158 14.27 -8.09 -11.09
C LEU A 158 15.13 -6.96 -10.53
N ARG A 159 15.57 -6.03 -11.39
CA ARG A 159 16.33 -4.85 -10.95
C ARG A 159 15.50 -3.96 -10.02
N LEU A 160 14.25 -3.66 -10.39
CA LEU A 160 13.34 -2.86 -9.58
C LEU A 160 13.09 -3.49 -8.20
N ALA A 161 12.82 -4.80 -8.17
CA ALA A 161 12.63 -5.53 -6.92
C ALA A 161 13.88 -5.51 -6.01
N LEU A 162 15.08 -5.55 -6.60
CA LEU A 162 16.34 -5.43 -5.84
C LEU A 162 16.57 -4.01 -5.30
N GLU A 163 16.22 -2.98 -6.08
CA GLU A 163 16.30 -1.58 -5.65
C GLU A 163 15.30 -1.29 -4.52
N ASN A 164 14.05 -1.73 -4.65
CA ASN A 164 13.04 -1.59 -3.60
C ASN A 164 13.41 -2.39 -2.34
N LYS A 165 13.98 -3.59 -2.48
CA LYS A 165 14.51 -4.36 -1.34
C LYS A 165 15.56 -3.57 -0.56
N ARG A 166 16.52 -2.94 -1.24
CA ARG A 166 17.54 -2.11 -0.59
C ARG A 166 16.93 -0.91 0.12
N LEU A 167 15.94 -0.27 -0.50
CA LEU A 167 15.21 0.86 0.11
C LEU A 167 14.52 0.44 1.41
N VAL A 168 13.84 -0.71 1.43
CA VAL A 168 13.20 -1.24 2.65
C VAL A 168 14.23 -1.60 3.71
N GLU A 169 15.35 -2.23 3.34
CA GLU A 169 16.43 -2.54 4.29
C GLU A 169 17.05 -1.29 4.90
N GLU A 170 17.31 -0.26 4.09
CA GLU A 170 17.82 1.04 4.54
C GLU A 170 16.82 1.76 5.45
N LEU A 171 15.53 1.79 5.08
CA LEU A 171 14.46 2.36 5.91
C LEU A 171 14.48 1.69 7.30
N VAL A 172 14.38 0.37 7.37
CA VAL A 172 14.29 -0.33 8.66
C VAL A 172 15.51 -0.08 9.55
N GLN A 173 16.71 -0.03 8.98
CA GLN A 173 17.93 0.27 9.73
C GLN A 173 17.91 1.70 10.30
N LEU A 174 17.50 2.68 9.51
CA LEU A 174 17.45 4.07 9.95
C LEU A 174 16.29 4.31 10.93
N SER A 175 15.10 3.77 10.68
CA SER A 175 13.97 3.81 11.62
C SER A 175 14.31 3.16 12.95
N GLY A 176 15.09 2.06 12.95
CA GLY A 176 15.61 1.46 14.18
C GLY A 176 16.64 2.31 14.94
N LYS A 177 17.38 3.20 14.27
CA LYS A 177 18.22 4.20 14.94
C LYS A 177 17.38 5.37 15.47
N LYS A 178 16.43 5.85 14.68
CA LYS A 178 15.51 6.95 15.02
C LYS A 178 14.67 6.60 16.25
N SER A 179 14.00 5.45 16.23
CA SER A 179 13.23 4.90 17.35
C SER A 179 14.05 4.82 18.64
N ARG A 180 15.29 4.35 18.59
CA ARG A 180 16.17 4.29 19.77
C ARG A 180 16.45 5.67 20.35
N LEU A 181 16.80 6.64 19.51
CA LEU A 181 17.06 8.01 19.95
C LEU A 181 15.80 8.67 20.53
N GLU A 182 14.63 8.48 19.90
CA GLU A 182 13.34 8.97 20.40
C GLU A 182 13.01 8.35 21.77
N LYS A 183 13.17 7.02 21.90
CA LYS A 183 12.98 6.29 23.16
C LYS A 183 13.94 6.76 24.26
N ASP A 184 15.21 6.99 23.94
CA ASP A 184 16.20 7.50 24.88
C ASP A 184 15.84 8.90 25.36
N ILE A 185 15.44 9.81 24.45
CA ILE A 185 15.01 11.17 24.81
C ILE A 185 13.79 11.12 25.73
N MET A 186 12.75 10.35 25.37
CA MET A 186 11.57 10.18 26.19
C MET A 186 11.90 9.60 27.57
N GLY A 187 12.83 8.63 27.64
CA GLY A 187 13.33 8.05 28.88
C GLY A 187 14.04 9.09 29.75
N PHE A 188 14.90 9.92 29.17
CA PHE A 188 15.57 11.01 29.88
C PHE A 188 14.60 12.06 30.40
N ASP A 189 13.58 12.43 29.62
CA ASP A 189 12.56 13.40 30.04
C ASP A 189 11.72 12.84 31.20
N SER A 190 11.28 11.59 31.12
CA SER A 190 10.52 10.93 32.19
C SER A 190 11.34 10.83 33.49
N GLU A 191 12.59 10.36 33.40
CA GLU A 191 13.46 10.26 34.58
C GLU A 191 13.74 11.65 35.16
N ARG A 192 13.94 12.68 34.32
CA ARG A 192 14.17 14.05 34.79
C ARG A 192 12.97 14.57 35.57
N VAL A 193 11.75 14.42 35.04
CA VAL A 193 10.52 14.87 35.72
C VAL A 193 10.35 14.17 37.07
N GLU A 194 10.60 12.87 37.16
CA GLU A 194 10.55 12.13 38.43
C GLU A 194 11.57 12.68 39.44
N LYS A 195 12.81 12.96 39.01
CA LYS A 195 13.86 13.50 39.90
C LYS A 195 13.58 14.94 40.29
N GLU A 196 13.01 15.76 39.39
CA GLU A 196 12.61 17.14 39.69
C GLU A 196 11.48 17.19 40.73
N ALA A 197 10.49 16.29 40.63
CA ALA A 197 9.43 16.17 41.63
C ALA A 197 9.99 15.79 43.01
N LYS A 198 10.88 14.79 43.07
CA LYS A 198 11.58 14.40 44.32
C LYS A 198 12.46 15.52 44.86
N LEU A 199 13.14 16.27 44.00
CA LEU A 199 13.96 17.41 44.40
C LEU A 199 13.10 18.51 45.04
N LEU A 200 11.91 18.76 44.50
CA LEU A 200 10.96 19.72 45.06
C LEU A 200 10.48 19.26 46.45
N GLU A 201 10.07 17.99 46.58
CA GLU A 201 9.65 17.41 47.86
C GLU A 201 10.76 17.50 48.93
N ASN A 202 12.01 17.20 48.54
CA ASN A 202 13.16 17.29 49.45
C ASN A 202 13.44 18.73 49.88
N ARG A 203 13.27 19.71 48.99
CA ARG A 203 13.42 21.14 49.33
C ARG A 203 12.35 21.61 50.31
N GLU A 204 11.12 21.16 50.16
CA GLU A 204 10.03 21.49 51.09
C GLU A 204 10.30 20.91 52.48
N LYS A 205 10.70 19.64 52.56
CA LYS A 205 11.07 18.98 53.82
C LYS A 205 12.30 19.62 54.48
N LEU A 206 13.33 19.99 53.72
CA LEU A 206 14.49 20.71 54.25
C LEU A 206 14.07 22.02 54.91
N LYS A 207 13.22 22.80 54.24
CA LYS A 207 12.70 24.06 54.79
C LYS A 207 11.91 23.85 56.08
N GLU A 208 11.11 22.78 56.15
CA GLU A 208 10.39 22.40 57.37
C GLU A 208 11.34 22.03 58.51
N TYR A 209 12.35 21.20 58.22
CA TYR A 209 13.31 20.72 59.21
C TYR A 209 14.22 21.83 59.73
N GLU A 210 14.67 22.74 58.85
CA GLU A 210 15.42 23.93 59.22
C GLU A 210 14.59 24.86 60.13
N GLY A 211 13.29 25.00 59.84
CA GLY A 211 12.35 25.72 60.71
C GLY A 211 12.24 25.10 62.11
N LYS A 212 12.05 23.78 62.19
CA LYS A 212 12.00 23.02 63.46
C LYS A 212 13.32 23.08 64.24
N LEU A 213 14.45 23.00 63.54
CA LEU A 213 15.78 23.16 64.15
C LEU A 213 15.94 24.53 64.79
N THR A 214 15.51 25.59 64.11
CA THR A 214 15.54 26.97 64.64
C THR A 214 14.66 27.12 65.88
N GLU A 215 13.47 26.50 65.89
CA GLU A 215 12.58 26.51 67.05
C GLU A 215 13.17 25.74 68.25
N LEU A 216 13.75 24.56 67.99
CA LEU A 216 14.44 23.77 69.01
C LEU A 216 15.67 24.47 69.56
N GLU A 217 16.44 25.20 68.74
CA GLU A 217 17.56 26.03 69.20
C GLU A 217 17.09 27.13 70.13
N ARG A 218 15.97 27.80 69.81
CA ARG A 218 15.36 28.80 70.69
C ARG A 218 14.89 28.18 72.00
N LEU A 219 14.23 27.02 71.94
CA LEU A 219 13.75 26.29 73.11
C LEU A 219 14.92 25.81 73.99
N GLU A 220 15.98 25.29 73.39
CA GLU A 220 17.20 24.88 74.09
C GLU A 220 17.83 26.07 74.84
N SER A 221 17.94 27.23 74.18
CA SER A 221 18.46 28.46 74.81
C SER A 221 17.61 28.88 76.01
N GLN A 222 16.28 28.86 75.87
CA GLN A 222 15.35 29.19 76.96
C GLN A 222 15.42 28.19 78.12
N LEU A 223 15.53 26.90 77.82
CA LEU A 223 15.62 25.84 78.83
C LEU A 223 16.96 25.89 79.59
N ARG A 224 18.08 26.23 78.93
CA ARG A 224 19.38 26.43 79.58
C ARG A 224 19.37 27.61 80.53
N GLU A 225 18.84 28.75 80.10
CA GLU A 225 18.68 29.95 80.93
C GLU A 225 17.78 29.66 82.16
N LYS A 226 16.70 28.89 81.95
CA LYS A 226 15.81 28.46 83.04
C LYS A 226 16.49 27.46 83.99
N GLU A 227 17.33 26.55 83.49
CA GLU A 227 18.09 25.60 84.31
C GLU A 227 19.11 26.32 85.20
N GLU A 228 19.77 27.38 84.68
CA GLU A 228 20.70 28.23 85.44
C GLU A 228 19.98 29.02 86.57
N LEU A 229 18.74 29.47 86.33
CA LEU A 229 17.93 30.19 87.33
C LEU A 229 17.30 29.29 88.42
N LEU A 230 17.20 27.97 88.18
CA LEU A 230 16.50 27.00 89.05
C LEU A 230 17.34 26.40 90.17
N GLU A 231 18.45 27.03 90.58
CA GLU A 231 19.38 26.51 91.60
C GLU A 231 18.72 26.14 92.96
N TYR A 232 17.54 26.68 93.28
CA TYR A 232 16.86 26.51 94.57
C TYR A 232 15.67 25.51 94.61
N PHE A 233 15.18 24.97 93.48
CA PHE A 233 14.02 24.05 93.46
C PHE A 233 14.35 22.69 92.83
N GLN A 234 14.42 21.62 93.64
CA GLN A 234 14.86 20.28 93.19
C GLN A 234 13.92 19.63 92.15
N GLN A 235 12.60 19.79 92.26
CA GLN A 235 11.64 19.12 91.39
C GLN A 235 11.58 19.74 89.98
N ASP A 236 11.48 21.07 89.88
CA ASP A 236 11.43 21.81 88.60
C ASP A 236 12.73 21.69 87.79
N ARG A 237 13.86 21.50 88.48
CA ARG A 237 15.16 21.26 87.85
C ARG A 237 15.22 19.91 87.14
N ILE A 238 14.64 18.86 87.72
CA ILE A 238 14.61 17.51 87.11
C ILE A 238 13.74 17.54 85.84
N ASP A 239 12.57 18.17 85.90
CA ASP A 239 11.67 18.30 84.75
C ASP A 239 12.27 19.13 83.61
N THR A 240 12.93 20.24 83.94
CA THR A 240 13.63 21.10 82.95
C THR A 240 14.78 20.34 82.29
N LYS A 241 15.55 19.56 83.06
CA LYS A 241 16.65 18.72 82.55
C LYS A 241 16.17 17.59 81.64
N ASN A 242 15.04 16.97 81.95
CA ASN A 242 14.43 15.95 81.09
C ASN A 242 13.97 16.55 79.75
N LYS A 243 13.28 17.70 79.78
CA LYS A 243 12.86 18.43 78.57
C LYS A 243 14.04 18.89 77.73
N LEU A 244 15.12 19.36 78.35
CA LEU A 244 16.36 19.73 77.65
C LEU A 244 17.00 18.51 76.96
N LYS A 245 17.03 17.36 77.63
CA LYS A 245 17.55 16.10 77.06
C LYS A 245 16.71 15.63 75.87
N GLU A 246 15.39 15.72 75.95
CA GLU A 246 14.48 15.41 74.85
C GLU A 246 14.70 16.36 73.65
N ALA A 247 14.75 17.67 73.90
CA ALA A 247 15.00 18.68 72.87
C ALA A 247 16.36 18.47 72.17
N LEU A 248 17.42 18.16 72.92
CA LEU A 248 18.75 17.84 72.37
C LEU A 248 18.75 16.54 71.55
N GLY A 249 18.03 15.51 72.01
CA GLY A 249 17.86 14.25 71.29
C GLY A 249 17.15 14.46 69.94
N GLU A 250 16.07 15.23 69.96
CA GLU A 250 15.30 15.57 68.76
C GLU A 250 16.09 16.46 67.79
N ARG A 251 16.81 17.47 68.30
CA ARG A 251 17.72 18.32 67.51
C ARG A 251 18.79 17.49 66.80
N THR A 252 19.37 16.52 67.50
CA THR A 252 20.40 15.63 66.92
C THR A 252 19.82 14.74 65.83
N ARG A 253 18.60 14.22 66.01
CA ARG A 253 17.90 13.45 64.99
C ARG A 253 17.59 14.29 63.75
N LEU A 254 16.94 15.44 63.92
CA LEU A 254 16.57 16.33 62.83
C LEU A 254 17.80 16.87 62.08
N SER A 255 18.89 17.17 62.78
CA SER A 255 20.16 17.58 62.15
C SER A 255 20.75 16.48 61.25
N LYS A 256 20.70 15.21 61.68
CA LYS A 256 21.12 14.07 60.86
C LYS A 256 20.24 13.90 59.63
N GLU A 257 18.92 14.00 59.79
CA GLU A 257 17.97 13.90 58.68
C GLU A 257 18.16 15.05 57.68
N THR A 258 18.34 16.29 58.16
CA THR A 258 18.62 17.47 57.32
C THR A 258 19.91 17.28 56.51
N THR A 259 20.97 16.73 57.13
CA THR A 259 22.23 16.45 56.45
C THR A 259 22.08 15.37 55.37
N ALA A 260 21.33 14.30 55.65
CA ALA A 260 21.08 13.23 54.69
C ALA A 260 20.27 13.74 53.49
N LEU A 261 19.20 14.50 53.76
CA LEU A 261 18.31 15.07 52.75
C LEU A 261 19.02 16.13 51.89
N SER A 262 19.93 16.90 52.48
CA SER A 262 20.80 17.85 51.76
C SER A 262 21.74 17.13 50.78
N LYS A 263 22.37 16.02 51.19
CA LYS A 263 23.19 15.18 50.30
C LYS A 263 22.38 14.59 49.15
N GLU A 264 21.18 14.09 49.43
CA GLU A 264 20.28 13.57 48.39
C GLU A 264 19.87 14.68 47.41
N THR A 265 19.57 15.88 47.91
CA THR A 265 19.24 17.06 47.08
C THR A 265 20.37 17.39 46.11
N GLU A 266 21.63 17.36 46.56
CA GLU A 266 22.77 17.63 45.69
C GLU A 266 22.98 16.53 44.65
N TYR A 267 22.85 15.25 45.06
CA TYR A 267 22.86 14.12 44.13
C TYR A 267 21.77 14.24 43.04
N LEU A 268 20.55 14.63 43.42
CA LEU A 268 19.44 14.81 42.48
C LEU A 268 19.74 15.92 41.46
N LYS A 269 20.34 17.05 41.88
CA LYS A 269 20.75 18.11 40.96
C LYS A 269 21.79 17.63 39.95
N GLU A 270 22.85 16.94 40.41
CA GLU A 270 23.88 16.38 39.54
C GLU A 270 23.28 15.38 38.54
N ARG A 271 22.33 14.55 38.99
CA ARG A 271 21.63 13.59 38.13
C ARG A 271 20.79 14.31 37.07
N ILE A 272 20.04 15.34 37.43
CA ILE A 272 19.22 16.15 36.51
C ILE A 272 20.11 16.85 35.46
N GLU A 273 21.25 17.39 35.86
CA GLU A 273 22.21 18.02 34.94
C GLU A 273 22.77 16.99 33.94
N LYS A 274 23.15 15.80 34.43
CA LYS A 274 23.63 14.70 33.58
C LYS A 274 22.57 14.25 32.58
N LEU A 275 21.33 14.04 33.04
CA LEU A 275 20.20 13.68 32.18
C LEU A 275 19.96 14.74 31.11
N SER A 276 20.01 16.02 31.46
CA SER A 276 19.85 17.13 30.52
C SER A 276 20.95 17.14 29.45
N LYS A 277 22.21 16.88 29.81
CA LYS A 277 23.32 16.75 28.85
C LYS A 277 23.14 15.54 27.92
N SER A 278 22.75 14.38 28.46
CA SER A 278 22.48 13.18 27.67
C SER A 278 21.31 13.40 26.69
N ARG A 279 20.25 14.05 27.13
CA ARG A 279 19.10 14.45 26.31
C ARG A 279 19.53 15.31 25.13
N VAL A 280 20.28 16.39 25.37
CA VAL A 280 20.76 17.28 24.30
C VAL A 280 21.63 16.52 23.30
N SER A 281 22.49 15.60 23.76
CA SER A 281 23.30 14.77 22.87
C SER A 281 22.46 13.85 22.00
N ALA A 282 21.41 13.23 22.56
CA ALA A 282 20.50 12.37 21.80
C ALA A 282 19.66 13.18 20.80
N GLU A 283 19.21 14.38 21.17
CA GLU A 283 18.51 15.31 20.26
C GLU A 283 19.38 15.73 19.08
N GLN A 284 20.67 16.01 19.33
CA GLN A 284 21.60 16.33 18.25
C GLN A 284 21.79 15.13 17.32
N GLY A 285 21.97 13.92 17.87
CA GLY A 285 22.06 12.70 17.07
C GLY A 285 20.80 12.42 16.24
N LEU A 286 19.61 12.70 16.79
CA LEU A 286 18.35 12.59 16.08
C LEU A 286 18.28 13.59 14.93
N LYS A 287 18.65 14.85 15.18
CA LYS A 287 18.68 15.91 14.16
C LYS A 287 19.62 15.57 13.01
N ASP A 288 20.80 15.03 13.31
CA ASP A 288 21.79 14.62 12.30
C ASP A 288 21.27 13.44 11.46
N LEU A 289 20.57 12.50 12.10
CA LEU A 289 19.95 11.35 11.44
C LEU A 289 18.81 11.76 10.50
N LEU A 290 17.99 12.74 10.91
CA LEU A 290 16.83 13.17 10.12
C LEU A 290 17.21 13.66 8.72
N PHE A 291 18.38 14.28 8.56
CA PHE A 291 18.84 14.79 7.26
C PHE A 291 19.03 13.69 6.20
N SER A 292 19.52 12.52 6.57
CA SER A 292 19.64 11.38 5.65
C SER A 292 18.36 10.54 5.59
N PHE A 293 17.58 10.55 6.68
CA PHE A 293 16.40 9.74 6.82
C PHE A 293 15.23 10.22 5.95
N GLU A 294 14.98 11.52 5.89
CA GLU A 294 13.80 12.09 5.21
C GLU A 294 13.71 11.67 3.74
N ALA A 295 14.82 11.64 3.01
CA ALA A 295 14.84 11.22 1.61
C ALA A 295 14.55 9.71 1.42
N VAL A 296 14.93 8.87 2.38
CA VAL A 296 14.66 7.42 2.36
C VAL A 296 13.19 7.17 2.73
N GLU A 297 12.71 7.86 3.76
CA GLU A 297 11.33 7.81 4.23
C GLU A 297 10.35 8.21 3.11
N GLU A 298 10.56 9.35 2.44
CA GLU A 298 9.71 9.82 1.33
C GLU A 298 9.68 8.83 0.15
N LYS A 299 10.83 8.24 -0.19
CA LYS A 299 10.90 7.18 -1.23
C LYS A 299 10.15 5.93 -0.79
N SER A 300 10.24 5.55 0.48
CA SER A 300 9.55 4.38 1.02
C SER A 300 8.03 4.59 1.03
N ILE A 301 7.56 5.78 1.39
CA ILE A 301 6.14 6.12 1.35
C ILE A 301 5.62 6.13 -0.10
N SER A 302 6.41 6.67 -1.02
CA SER A 302 6.14 6.56 -2.46
C SER A 302 6.12 5.11 -2.95
N SER A 303 6.92 4.22 -2.33
CA SER A 303 6.92 2.77 -2.58
C SER A 303 5.63 2.12 -2.09
N MET A 304 5.21 2.42 -0.86
CA MET A 304 3.93 1.96 -0.30
C MET A 304 2.73 2.40 -1.13
N TYR A 305 2.72 3.65 -1.58
CA TYR A 305 1.68 4.14 -2.47
C TYR A 305 1.66 3.37 -3.81
N ARG A 306 2.84 3.15 -4.41
CA ARG A 306 2.96 2.33 -5.62
C ARG A 306 2.50 0.89 -5.39
N TRP A 307 2.73 0.33 -4.21
CA TRP A 307 2.22 -0.99 -3.84
C TRP A 307 0.69 -1.06 -3.92
N ILE A 308 -0.02 -0.08 -3.33
CA ILE A 308 -1.49 0.00 -3.42
C ILE A 308 -1.94 0.11 -4.88
N LYS A 309 -1.30 1.02 -5.63
CA LYS A 309 -1.61 1.27 -7.04
C LYS A 309 -1.39 0.04 -7.92
N ASN A 310 -0.30 -0.68 -7.72
CA ASN A 310 0.04 -1.87 -8.49
C ASN A 310 -0.98 -3.00 -8.29
N HIS A 311 -1.60 -3.07 -7.11
CA HIS A 311 -2.62 -4.08 -6.80
C HIS A 311 -4.04 -3.69 -7.24
N GLN A 312 -4.23 -2.50 -7.81
CA GLN A 312 -5.50 -2.12 -8.40
C GLN A 312 -5.72 -2.89 -9.70
N ASN A 313 -6.83 -3.62 -9.77
CA ASN A 313 -7.24 -4.33 -10.95
C ASN A 313 -7.85 -3.36 -11.98
N ASP A 314 -7.40 -3.42 -13.24
CA ASP A 314 -7.88 -2.51 -14.29
C ASP A 314 -9.33 -2.77 -14.76
N LEU A 315 -9.87 -3.97 -14.57
CA LEU A 315 -11.22 -4.32 -15.02
C LEU A 315 -12.29 -3.90 -14.01
N THR A 316 -12.06 -4.20 -12.73
CA THR A 316 -12.99 -3.89 -11.65
C THR A 316 -12.71 -2.52 -11.05
N GLY A 317 -11.44 -2.09 -10.99
CA GLY A 317 -10.99 -0.94 -10.21
C GLY A 317 -10.65 -1.27 -8.76
N LEU A 318 -10.87 -2.51 -8.31
CA LEU A 318 -10.66 -2.94 -6.93
C LEU A 318 -9.21 -3.33 -6.63
N ILE A 319 -8.81 -3.21 -5.37
CA ILE A 319 -7.49 -3.55 -4.84
C ILE A 319 -7.61 -4.79 -3.96
N VAL A 320 -6.66 -5.72 -4.06
CA VAL A 320 -6.57 -6.86 -3.15
C VAL A 320 -6.20 -6.37 -1.74
N SER A 321 -6.99 -6.74 -0.74
CA SER A 321 -6.82 -6.35 0.66
C SER A 321 -5.58 -6.97 1.31
N TYR A 322 -5.29 -8.24 0.98
CA TYR A 322 -4.20 -9.01 1.58
C TYR A 322 -3.38 -9.74 0.52
N GLU A 323 -2.17 -9.25 0.26
CA GLU A 323 -1.24 -9.88 -0.67
C GLU A 323 -0.48 -11.02 0.03
N GLY A 324 -0.77 -12.27 -0.32
CA GLY A 324 -0.01 -13.44 0.16
C GLY A 324 -0.77 -14.38 1.10
N ASP A 325 -1.99 -14.00 1.52
CA ASP A 325 -2.92 -14.91 2.19
C ASP A 325 -3.68 -15.73 1.13
N ASN A 326 -3.64 -17.06 1.25
CA ASN A 326 -4.33 -17.95 0.31
C ASN A 326 -5.83 -18.05 0.55
N ASP A 327 -6.30 -17.86 1.80
CA ASP A 327 -7.72 -17.99 2.15
C ASP A 327 -8.48 -16.70 1.86
N LEU A 328 -7.80 -15.56 2.01
CA LEU A 328 -8.29 -14.23 1.65
C LEU A 328 -7.80 -13.79 0.27
N LYS A 329 -7.34 -14.73 -0.54
CA LYS A 329 -6.78 -14.46 -1.86
C LYS A 329 -7.82 -13.77 -2.73
N ASP A 330 -7.42 -12.66 -3.34
CA ASP A 330 -8.24 -11.88 -4.26
C ASP A 330 -9.46 -11.18 -3.60
N TRP A 331 -9.55 -11.17 -2.26
CA TRP A 331 -10.58 -10.41 -1.54
C TRP A 331 -10.30 -8.91 -1.57
N ALA A 332 -11.35 -8.13 -1.80
CA ALA A 332 -11.39 -6.69 -1.72
C ALA A 332 -12.47 -6.28 -0.69
N PHE A 333 -12.06 -6.07 0.56
CA PHE A 333 -12.96 -5.61 1.62
C PHE A 333 -13.34 -4.14 1.39
N THR A 334 -14.63 -3.81 1.55
CA THR A 334 -15.16 -2.47 1.29
C THR A 334 -14.50 -1.38 2.12
N TYR A 335 -14.14 -1.71 3.36
CA TYR A 335 -13.35 -0.82 4.20
C TYR A 335 -11.98 -0.52 3.56
N ASP A 336 -11.21 -1.54 3.18
CA ASP A 336 -9.89 -1.34 2.55
C ASP A 336 -9.97 -0.60 1.22
N GLN A 337 -11.03 -0.82 0.44
CA GLN A 337 -11.26 -0.07 -0.82
C GLN A 337 -11.47 1.42 -0.56
N SER A 338 -12.18 1.76 0.53
CA SER A 338 -12.33 3.16 0.94
C SER A 338 -11.00 3.78 1.35
N LEU A 339 -10.14 3.05 2.08
CA LEU A 339 -8.82 3.52 2.49
C LEU A 339 -7.91 3.72 1.26
N ALA A 340 -7.90 2.77 0.32
CA ALA A 340 -7.17 2.91 -0.94
C ALA A 340 -7.64 4.14 -1.74
N THR A 341 -8.96 4.38 -1.79
CA THR A 341 -9.54 5.57 -2.43
C THR A 341 -9.06 6.84 -1.75
N GLN A 342 -9.03 6.87 -0.41
CA GLN A 342 -8.49 8.01 0.33
C GLN A 342 -6.99 8.21 0.11
N CYS A 343 -6.19 7.14 -0.03
CA CYS A 343 -4.80 7.25 -0.46
C CYS A 343 -4.69 7.88 -1.86
N PHE A 344 -5.52 7.47 -2.82
CA PHE A 344 -5.54 8.09 -4.15
C PHE A 344 -5.93 9.57 -4.08
N ASN A 345 -6.93 9.93 -3.28
CA ASN A 345 -7.34 11.32 -3.06
C ASN A 345 -6.19 12.16 -2.47
N LEU A 346 -5.53 11.65 -1.42
CA LEU A 346 -4.40 12.29 -0.75
C LEU A 346 -3.23 12.52 -1.72
N MET A 347 -2.94 11.53 -2.58
CA MET A 347 -1.86 11.58 -3.56
C MET A 347 -2.24 12.31 -4.86
N GLY A 348 -3.47 12.81 -4.99
CA GLY A 348 -3.96 13.52 -6.18
C GLY A 348 -4.18 12.63 -7.41
N ASP A 349 -4.27 11.30 -7.24
CA ASP A 349 -4.45 10.34 -8.32
C ASP A 349 -5.95 10.10 -8.59
N GLN A 350 -6.59 11.13 -9.17
CA GLN A 350 -8.03 11.15 -9.43
C GLN A 350 -8.51 9.93 -10.23
N ALA A 351 -7.73 9.49 -11.23
CA ALA A 351 -8.12 8.39 -12.11
C ALA A 351 -8.22 7.05 -11.38
N ASN A 352 -7.29 6.76 -10.47
CA ASN A 352 -7.34 5.51 -9.70
C ASN A 352 -8.41 5.56 -8.60
N ALA A 353 -8.67 6.73 -8.02
CA ALA A 353 -9.81 6.92 -7.11
C ALA A 353 -11.16 6.68 -7.83
N GLN A 354 -11.32 7.22 -9.05
CA GLN A 354 -12.52 7.03 -9.87
C GLN A 354 -12.79 5.55 -10.15
N LYS A 355 -11.77 4.77 -10.52
CA LYS A 355 -11.93 3.33 -10.78
C LYS A 355 -12.58 2.58 -9.62
N VAL A 356 -12.19 2.86 -8.37
CA VAL A 356 -12.80 2.24 -7.19
C VAL A 356 -14.24 2.71 -7.03
N LEU A 357 -14.48 4.02 -7.08
CA LEU A 357 -15.82 4.59 -6.86
C LEU A 357 -16.80 4.23 -7.99
N ASP A 358 -16.35 4.11 -9.23
CA ASP A 358 -17.11 3.62 -10.39
C ASP A 358 -17.59 2.18 -10.17
N PHE A 359 -16.75 1.32 -9.56
CA PHE A 359 -17.20 -0.01 -9.18
C PHE A 359 -18.40 0.05 -8.24
N TYR A 360 -18.31 0.85 -7.18
CA TYR A 360 -19.38 0.97 -6.20
C TYR A 360 -20.64 1.64 -6.75
N ARG A 361 -20.49 2.64 -7.63
CA ARG A 361 -21.60 3.31 -8.30
C ARG A 361 -22.34 2.38 -9.27
N ASP A 362 -21.59 1.67 -10.12
CA ASP A 362 -22.15 1.04 -11.32
C ASP A 362 -22.26 -0.49 -11.26
N LYS A 363 -21.41 -1.16 -10.48
CA LYS A 363 -21.22 -2.62 -10.55
C LYS A 363 -21.48 -3.34 -9.22
N ALA A 364 -21.20 -2.69 -8.09
CA ALA A 364 -21.25 -3.33 -6.78
C ALA A 364 -22.68 -3.71 -6.40
N LYS A 365 -22.85 -4.98 -6.02
CA LYS A 365 -24.14 -5.49 -5.56
C LYS A 365 -24.45 -4.97 -4.16
N LYS A 366 -25.55 -4.24 -4.03
CA LYS A 366 -26.13 -3.88 -2.73
C LYS A 366 -27.02 -5.00 -2.17
N LYS A 367 -27.13 -5.07 -0.85
CA LYS A 367 -28.04 -5.95 -0.10
C LYS A 367 -28.54 -5.21 1.14
N ASP A 368 -29.81 -5.41 1.51
CA ASP A 368 -30.40 -4.79 2.70
C ASP A 368 -30.20 -3.24 2.76
N GLY A 369 -30.15 -2.59 1.59
CA GLY A 369 -29.95 -1.13 1.44
C GLY A 369 -28.49 -0.66 1.39
N GLY A 370 -27.51 -1.47 1.80
CA GLY A 370 -26.08 -1.12 1.81
C GLY A 370 -25.22 -1.98 0.90
N PHE A 371 -23.94 -1.65 0.79
CA PHE A 371 -22.93 -2.45 0.09
C PHE A 371 -22.47 -3.64 0.95
N CYS A 372 -22.17 -4.76 0.27
CA CYS A 372 -21.62 -5.95 0.90
C CYS A 372 -20.19 -5.73 1.45
N ASN A 373 -19.79 -6.56 2.41
CA ASN A 373 -18.54 -6.39 3.16
C ASN A 373 -17.29 -6.64 2.30
N ALA A 374 -17.35 -7.59 1.36
CA ALA A 374 -16.23 -7.92 0.49
C ALA A 374 -16.67 -8.39 -0.90
N TYR A 375 -15.82 -8.09 -1.88
CA TYR A 375 -15.96 -8.50 -3.28
C TYR A 375 -14.67 -9.18 -3.75
N ASP A 376 -14.75 -9.91 -4.85
CA ASP A 376 -13.59 -10.44 -5.55
C ASP A 376 -12.96 -9.33 -6.40
N ALA A 377 -11.66 -9.09 -6.20
CA ALA A 377 -10.94 -7.98 -6.82
C ALA A 377 -10.84 -8.08 -8.35
N TYR A 378 -11.02 -9.27 -8.95
CA TYR A 378 -10.86 -9.47 -10.40
C TYR A 378 -12.19 -9.61 -11.14
N THR A 379 -13.21 -10.15 -10.48
CA THR A 379 -14.52 -10.43 -11.07
C THR A 379 -15.61 -9.48 -10.58
N GLY A 380 -15.42 -8.84 -9.41
CA GLY A 380 -16.41 -7.97 -8.79
C GLY A 380 -17.58 -8.71 -8.12
N LEU A 381 -17.53 -10.04 -8.04
CA LEU A 381 -18.56 -10.84 -7.39
C LEU A 381 -18.49 -10.68 -5.87
N VAL A 382 -19.64 -10.78 -5.20
CA VAL A 382 -19.71 -10.70 -3.73
C VAL A 382 -19.09 -11.95 -3.12
N LEU A 383 -18.09 -11.77 -2.24
CA LEU A 383 -17.47 -12.84 -1.45
C LEU A 383 -18.05 -12.91 -0.04
N GLU A 384 -18.41 -11.75 0.55
CA GLU A 384 -19.03 -11.69 1.87
C GLU A 384 -20.31 -10.84 1.86
N TYR A 385 -21.44 -11.50 2.10
CA TYR A 385 -22.78 -10.90 2.01
C TYR A 385 -23.23 -10.14 3.26
N ASN A 386 -22.38 -10.03 4.28
CA ASN A 386 -22.66 -9.17 5.43
C ASN A 386 -22.69 -7.72 4.99
N VAL A 387 -23.56 -6.92 5.63
CA VAL A 387 -23.72 -5.49 5.33
C VAL A 387 -23.53 -4.78 6.65
N HIS A 388 -22.35 -4.20 6.83
CA HIS A 388 -21.97 -3.47 8.04
C HIS A 388 -22.04 -1.96 7.82
N ALA A 389 -22.44 -1.23 8.85
CA ALA A 389 -22.51 0.23 8.82
C ALA A 389 -21.11 0.84 8.61
N GLY A 390 -20.10 0.42 9.37
CA GLY A 390 -18.71 0.95 9.28
C GLY A 390 -18.15 1.01 7.86
N PRO A 391 -17.96 -0.13 7.15
CA PRO A 391 -17.44 -0.13 5.79
C PRO A 391 -18.23 0.75 4.80
N ASN A 392 -19.56 0.83 4.97
CA ASN A 392 -20.40 1.70 4.15
C ASN A 392 -20.17 3.18 4.48
N ILE A 393 -20.07 3.55 5.77
CA ILE A 393 -19.74 4.91 6.20
C ILE A 393 -18.41 5.34 5.59
N TRP A 394 -17.38 4.50 5.73
CA TRP A 394 -16.04 4.77 5.21
C TRP A 394 -16.00 4.94 3.69
N LEU A 395 -16.78 4.15 2.94
CA LEU A 395 -16.96 4.36 1.50
C LEU A 395 -17.61 5.72 1.19
N GLY A 396 -18.61 6.12 1.97
CA GLY A 396 -19.22 7.45 1.89
C GLY A 396 -18.20 8.56 2.15
N ILE A 397 -17.39 8.43 3.20
CA ILE A 397 -16.31 9.37 3.53
C ILE A 397 -15.35 9.53 2.36
N ALA A 398 -14.90 8.42 1.76
CA ALA A 398 -14.00 8.45 0.61
C ALA A 398 -14.61 9.16 -0.61
N ALA A 399 -15.91 8.96 -0.87
CA ALA A 399 -16.64 9.61 -1.95
C ALA A 399 -16.79 11.14 -1.74
N ILE A 400 -17.05 11.59 -0.51
CA ILE A 400 -17.14 13.02 -0.20
C ILE A 400 -15.77 13.68 -0.28
N GLN A 401 -14.74 13.04 0.28
CA GLN A 401 -13.38 13.56 0.18
C GLN A 401 -12.92 13.65 -1.26
N TYR A 402 -13.30 12.67 -2.11
CA TYR A 402 -13.08 12.75 -3.54
C TYR A 402 -13.74 14.00 -4.15
N ALA A 403 -15.03 14.19 -3.87
CA ALA A 403 -15.79 15.33 -4.39
C ALA A 403 -15.20 16.67 -3.92
N HIS A 404 -14.84 16.76 -2.64
CA HIS A 404 -14.21 17.94 -2.06
C HIS A 404 -12.84 18.23 -2.69
N LYS A 405 -12.00 17.21 -2.85
CA LYS A 405 -10.62 17.34 -3.33
C LYS A 405 -10.55 17.72 -4.81
N PHE A 406 -11.32 17.04 -5.65
CA PHE A 406 -11.25 17.18 -7.10
C PHE A 406 -12.33 18.09 -7.69
N LYS A 407 -13.25 18.59 -6.85
CA LYS A 407 -14.42 19.38 -7.26
C LYS A 407 -15.25 18.64 -8.32
N ASP A 408 -15.41 17.33 -8.12
CA ASP A 408 -16.15 16.42 -8.98
C ASP A 408 -17.21 15.66 -8.17
N GLU A 409 -18.46 16.05 -8.35
CA GLU A 409 -19.59 15.60 -7.53
C GLU A 409 -20.24 14.30 -8.02
N GLN A 410 -19.67 13.62 -9.03
CA GLN A 410 -20.31 12.44 -9.64
C GLN A 410 -20.59 11.27 -8.68
N TYR A 411 -19.94 11.26 -7.50
CA TYR A 411 -20.14 10.26 -6.45
C TYR A 411 -20.86 10.80 -5.21
N LEU A 412 -21.26 12.09 -5.20
CA LEU A 412 -21.93 12.70 -4.06
C LEU A 412 -23.27 12.02 -3.77
N LEU A 413 -24.07 11.73 -4.81
CA LEU A 413 -25.33 11.00 -4.67
C LEU A 413 -25.14 9.62 -4.01
N MET A 414 -24.03 8.92 -4.31
CA MET A 414 -23.72 7.64 -3.66
C MET A 414 -23.45 7.83 -2.15
N ALA A 415 -22.77 8.90 -1.75
CA ALA A 415 -22.57 9.24 -0.34
C ALA A 415 -23.91 9.63 0.33
N GLU A 416 -24.75 10.41 -0.33
CA GLU A 416 -26.08 10.78 0.17
C GLU A 416 -27.01 9.58 0.35
N ASP A 417 -26.95 8.60 -0.56
CA ASP A 417 -27.67 7.32 -0.46
C ASP A 417 -27.23 6.53 0.77
N ILE A 418 -25.91 6.42 0.99
CA ILE A 418 -25.34 5.77 2.18
C ILE A 418 -25.83 6.48 3.45
N ALA A 419 -25.79 7.81 3.47
CA ALA A 419 -26.24 8.59 4.60
C ALA A 419 -27.73 8.44 4.88
N SER A 420 -28.56 8.44 3.84
CA SER A 420 -30.00 8.22 3.96
C SER A 420 -30.32 6.85 4.55
N TRP A 421 -29.58 5.81 4.12
CA TRP A 421 -29.67 4.47 4.70
C TRP A 421 -29.24 4.44 6.18
N LEU A 422 -28.15 5.12 6.54
CA LEU A 422 -27.68 5.22 7.92
C LEU A 422 -28.65 5.97 8.83
N ILE A 423 -29.25 7.07 8.36
CA ILE A 423 -30.30 7.80 9.08
C ILE A 423 -31.52 6.89 9.31
N GLY A 424 -31.86 6.05 8.33
CA GLY A 424 -32.87 5.00 8.51
C GLY A 424 -32.52 4.05 9.66
N LEU A 425 -31.29 3.51 9.68
CA LEU A 425 -30.81 2.64 10.76
C LEU A 425 -30.77 3.35 12.12
N GLN A 426 -30.40 4.63 12.12
CA GLN A 426 -30.36 5.48 13.31
C GLN A 426 -31.76 5.64 13.92
N GLY A 427 -32.77 5.87 13.08
CA GLY A 427 -34.17 6.01 13.49
C GLY A 427 -34.81 4.73 14.06
N GLU A 428 -34.17 3.56 13.90
CA GLU A 428 -34.65 2.31 14.49
C GLU A 428 -34.32 2.18 15.98
N ASP A 429 -33.31 2.90 16.49
CA ASP A 429 -32.98 2.95 17.92
C ASP A 429 -33.65 4.17 18.56
N LYS A 430 -34.33 3.95 19.68
CA LYS A 430 -35.00 5.03 20.43
C LYS A 430 -34.05 6.13 20.93
N ASP A 431 -32.76 5.81 21.04
CA ASP A 431 -31.71 6.72 21.47
C ASP A 431 -30.83 7.18 20.29
N PHE A 432 -31.26 6.90 19.05
CA PHE A 432 -30.59 7.29 17.80
C PHE A 432 -29.16 6.76 17.65
N GLY A 433 -28.90 5.56 18.17
CA GLY A 433 -27.67 4.82 17.88
C GLY A 433 -27.71 4.14 16.52
N ILE A 434 -26.57 4.08 15.85
CA ILE A 434 -26.43 3.32 14.60
C ILE A 434 -25.97 1.89 14.94
N LYS A 435 -26.79 0.92 14.56
CA LYS A 435 -26.49 -0.52 14.72
C LYS A 435 -25.35 -0.95 13.80
N GLY A 436 -24.76 -2.10 14.09
CA GLY A 436 -23.73 -2.73 13.25
C GLY A 436 -24.13 -2.92 11.78
N GLY A 437 -25.42 -2.95 11.50
CA GLY A 437 -26.04 -3.05 10.17
C GLY A 437 -27.50 -3.50 10.33
N PRO A 438 -28.26 -3.69 9.24
CA PRO A 438 -29.70 -3.95 9.29
C PRO A 438 -30.05 -5.25 10.04
N LYS A 439 -29.19 -6.27 9.97
CA LYS A 439 -29.39 -7.57 10.62
C LYS A 439 -28.77 -7.68 12.02
N PHE A 440 -28.02 -6.67 12.45
CA PHE A 440 -27.28 -6.71 13.69
C PHE A 440 -28.03 -5.93 14.78
N LYS A 441 -27.94 -6.44 16.01
CA LYS A 441 -28.55 -5.80 17.20
C LYS A 441 -27.53 -5.07 18.07
N TRP A 442 -26.24 -5.29 17.82
CA TRP A 442 -25.16 -4.62 18.53
C TRP A 442 -24.89 -3.23 17.95
N PHE A 443 -24.28 -2.38 18.76
CA PHE A 443 -23.86 -1.03 18.39
C PHE A 443 -22.36 -0.90 18.66
N SER A 444 -21.60 -0.39 17.70
CA SER A 444 -20.18 -0.12 17.85
C SER A 444 -19.95 1.36 18.10
N THR A 445 -19.07 1.68 19.04
CA THR A 445 -18.60 3.06 19.27
C THR A 445 -17.87 3.60 18.05
N GLU A 446 -17.03 2.79 17.40
CA GLU A 446 -16.33 3.14 16.16
C GLU A 446 -17.33 3.54 15.06
N HIS A 447 -18.31 2.68 14.74
CA HIS A 447 -19.29 2.99 13.70
C HIS A 447 -20.06 4.30 13.95
N ASN A 448 -20.32 4.63 15.22
CA ASN A 448 -21.00 5.88 15.57
C ASN A 448 -20.05 7.09 15.51
N LEU A 449 -18.76 6.93 15.81
CA LEU A 449 -17.75 7.96 15.59
C LEU A 449 -17.55 8.24 14.10
N ASP A 450 -17.48 7.18 13.29
CA ASP A 450 -17.40 7.29 11.82
C ASP A 450 -18.62 8.02 11.27
N ALA A 451 -19.81 7.66 11.73
CA ALA A 451 -21.05 8.31 11.29
C ALA A 451 -21.12 9.78 11.72
N TYR A 452 -20.65 10.11 12.93
CA TYR A 452 -20.55 11.49 13.38
C TYR A 452 -19.66 12.33 12.45
N ALA A 453 -18.50 11.80 12.06
CA ALA A 453 -17.62 12.46 11.11
C ALA A 453 -18.26 12.58 9.73
N PHE A 454 -18.82 11.49 9.21
CA PHE A 454 -19.44 11.42 7.89
C PHE A 454 -20.62 12.39 7.72
N PHE A 455 -21.54 12.44 8.69
CA PHE A 455 -22.65 13.39 8.65
C PHE A 455 -22.17 14.84 8.74
N GLY A 456 -21.12 15.11 9.52
CA GLY A 456 -20.49 16.44 9.58
C GLY A 456 -19.93 16.87 8.23
N MET A 457 -19.19 15.98 7.56
CA MET A 457 -18.62 16.25 6.25
C MET A 457 -19.70 16.44 5.18
N LEU A 458 -20.79 15.66 5.23
CA LEU A 458 -21.93 15.88 4.33
C LEU A 458 -22.58 17.23 4.55
N TYR A 459 -22.81 17.62 5.81
CA TYR A 459 -23.36 18.93 6.12
C TYR A 459 -22.45 20.05 5.61
N GLU A 460 -21.13 19.94 5.79
CA GLU A 460 -20.17 20.93 5.28
C GLU A 460 -20.19 21.07 3.75
N VAL A 461 -20.41 19.97 3.02
CA VAL A 461 -20.44 19.99 1.54
C VAL A 461 -21.80 20.38 0.98
N THR A 462 -22.90 19.99 1.62
CA THR A 462 -24.27 20.09 1.06
C THR A 462 -25.13 21.18 1.71
N ASP A 463 -24.77 21.64 2.91
CA ASP A 463 -25.57 22.52 3.77
C ASP A 463 -26.97 21.97 4.12
N GLU A 464 -27.17 20.64 4.01
CA GLU A 464 -28.45 20.02 4.32
C GLU A 464 -28.60 19.72 5.82
N GLU A 465 -29.55 20.41 6.47
CA GLU A 465 -29.86 20.30 7.91
C GLU A 465 -30.12 18.88 8.42
N LYS A 466 -30.61 17.97 7.56
CA LYS A 466 -30.86 16.56 7.94
C LYS A 466 -29.57 15.86 8.40
N TYR A 467 -28.43 16.21 7.81
CA TYR A 467 -27.13 15.64 8.18
C TYR A 467 -26.62 16.23 9.50
N LEU A 468 -26.81 17.54 9.71
CA LEU A 468 -26.48 18.17 10.98
C LEU A 468 -27.29 17.60 12.14
N GLU A 469 -28.58 17.34 11.92
CA GLU A 469 -29.44 16.70 12.92
C GLU A 469 -28.99 15.26 13.22
N ALA A 470 -28.73 14.46 12.18
CA ALA A 470 -28.20 13.10 12.35
C ALA A 470 -26.86 13.08 13.11
N GLN A 471 -25.96 14.01 12.81
CA GLN A 471 -24.70 14.19 13.52
C GLN A 471 -24.92 14.50 15.01
N ARG A 472 -25.81 15.44 15.34
CA ARG A 472 -26.15 15.82 16.72
C ARG A 472 -26.72 14.64 17.51
N GLN A 473 -27.59 13.86 16.89
CA GLN A 473 -28.17 12.66 17.49
C GLN A 473 -27.09 11.62 17.79
N THR A 474 -26.18 11.37 16.84
CA THR A 474 -25.04 10.47 17.04
C THR A 474 -24.13 10.94 18.18
N LEU A 475 -23.84 12.24 18.26
CA LEU A 475 -23.05 12.82 19.35
C LEU A 475 -23.71 12.61 20.72
N GLN A 476 -25.03 12.78 20.81
CA GLN A 476 -25.78 12.52 22.04
C GLN A 476 -25.69 11.04 22.43
N TRP A 477 -25.78 10.13 21.46
CA TRP A 477 -25.61 8.70 21.69
C TRP A 477 -24.20 8.36 22.22
N ILE A 478 -23.15 8.90 21.59
CA ILE A 478 -21.75 8.70 22.02
C ILE A 478 -21.57 9.15 23.47
N LYS A 479 -22.04 10.36 23.81
CA LYS A 479 -21.95 10.90 25.17
C LYS A 479 -22.69 10.06 26.21
N LYS A 480 -23.74 9.36 25.81
CA LYS A 480 -24.61 8.58 26.69
C LYS A 480 -24.13 7.13 26.87
N TYR A 481 -23.62 6.51 25.81
CA TYR A 481 -23.35 5.05 25.80
C TYR A 481 -21.89 4.68 25.55
N ALA A 482 -21.14 5.47 24.79
CA ALA A 482 -19.76 5.13 24.44
C ALA A 482 -18.77 5.48 25.56
N PHE A 483 -18.94 6.63 26.23
CA PHE A 483 -17.99 7.07 27.25
C PHE A 483 -18.32 6.57 28.66
N ASN A 484 -17.40 5.82 29.27
CA ASN A 484 -17.46 5.42 30.66
C ASN A 484 -16.82 6.50 31.54
N ARG A 485 -17.65 7.37 32.13
CA ARG A 485 -17.20 8.47 33.01
C ARG A 485 -16.46 8.01 34.27
N ARG A 486 -16.77 6.80 34.78
CA ARG A 486 -16.13 6.28 36.00
C ARG A 486 -14.69 5.87 35.73
N GLU A 487 -14.45 5.28 34.57
CA GLU A 487 -13.13 4.77 34.17
C GLU A 487 -12.36 5.74 33.27
N GLY A 488 -13.01 6.82 32.79
CA GLY A 488 -12.38 7.83 31.95
C GLY A 488 -12.00 7.33 30.55
N ARG A 489 -12.77 6.38 30.00
CA ARG A 489 -12.44 5.70 28.73
C ARG A 489 -13.65 5.51 27.82
N LEU A 490 -13.38 5.17 26.57
CA LEU A 490 -14.40 4.69 25.63
C LEU A 490 -14.64 3.17 25.82
N ASN A 491 -15.89 2.78 25.65
CA ASN A 491 -16.34 1.40 25.53
C ASN A 491 -16.34 0.99 24.05
N ARG A 492 -16.15 -0.30 23.74
CA ARG A 492 -16.30 -0.80 22.37
C ARG A 492 -17.70 -0.60 21.79
N GLY A 493 -18.74 -0.59 22.64
CA GLY A 493 -20.11 -0.37 22.20
C GLY A 493 -21.16 -0.23 23.31
N LYS A 494 -22.42 -0.04 22.94
CA LYS A 494 -23.56 0.05 23.89
C LYS A 494 -23.73 -1.28 24.62
N GLY A 495 -23.45 -1.29 25.91
CA GLY A 495 -23.48 -2.50 26.74
C GLY A 495 -22.27 -3.42 26.54
N ASP A 496 -21.21 -2.95 25.88
CA ASP A 496 -19.99 -3.71 25.63
C ASP A 496 -18.78 -2.94 26.13
N ALA A 497 -18.33 -3.31 27.34
CA ALA A 497 -17.23 -2.64 28.04
C ALA A 497 -15.85 -3.13 27.59
N THR A 498 -15.76 -4.03 26.60
CA THR A 498 -14.49 -4.49 26.03
C THR A 498 -13.63 -3.30 25.60
N ILE A 499 -12.31 -3.40 25.83
CA ILE A 499 -11.33 -2.38 25.44
C ILE A 499 -10.95 -2.61 23.98
N ALA A 500 -11.04 -1.55 23.17
CA ALA A 500 -10.67 -1.55 21.76
C ALA A 500 -9.92 -0.24 21.48
N THR A 501 -8.64 -0.32 21.10
CA THR A 501 -7.76 0.83 20.88
C THR A 501 -8.29 1.82 19.84
N ASP A 502 -8.85 1.31 18.73
CA ASP A 502 -9.50 2.10 17.68
C ASP A 502 -10.49 3.13 18.23
N THR A 503 -11.31 2.77 19.22
CA THR A 503 -12.30 3.68 19.81
C THR A 503 -11.66 4.89 20.51
N PHE A 504 -10.43 4.78 20.99
CA PHE A 504 -9.69 5.90 21.59
C PHE A 504 -9.13 6.83 20.50
N ALA A 505 -8.49 6.24 19.47
CA ALA A 505 -7.97 6.99 18.34
C ALA A 505 -9.08 7.76 17.60
N TRP A 506 -10.18 7.07 17.31
CA TRP A 506 -11.34 7.61 16.60
C TRP A 506 -12.16 8.62 17.38
N ALA A 507 -12.20 8.52 18.71
CA ALA A 507 -12.82 9.57 19.51
C ALA A 507 -12.12 10.92 19.25
N VAL A 508 -10.79 10.92 19.25
CA VAL A 508 -9.98 12.13 19.02
C VAL A 508 -10.02 12.54 17.55
N ALA A 509 -9.87 11.63 16.61
CA ALA A 509 -9.83 11.94 15.18
C ALA A 509 -11.18 12.45 14.63
N ALA A 510 -12.31 11.86 15.07
CA ALA A 510 -13.64 12.22 14.59
C ALA A 510 -14.18 13.50 15.22
N MET A 511 -14.00 13.68 16.55
CA MET A 511 -14.59 14.79 17.29
C MET A 511 -13.64 15.96 17.52
N GLY A 512 -12.34 15.70 17.51
CA GLY A 512 -11.30 16.66 17.89
C GLY A 512 -11.17 16.84 19.42
N PRO A 513 -9.95 17.13 19.92
CA PRO A 513 -9.69 17.26 21.37
C PRO A 513 -10.55 18.33 22.05
N ALA A 514 -10.79 19.45 21.37
CA ALA A 514 -11.55 20.56 21.93
C ALA A 514 -13.03 20.21 22.19
N LEU A 515 -13.68 19.48 21.27
CA LEU A 515 -15.07 19.07 21.45
C LEU A 515 -15.20 17.95 22.50
N LEU A 516 -14.26 17.01 22.52
CA LEU A 516 -14.19 16.00 23.57
C LEU A 516 -14.15 16.66 24.95
N LYS A 517 -13.21 17.60 25.15
CA LYS A 517 -13.03 18.31 26.42
C LYS A 517 -14.30 19.07 26.83
N ARG A 518 -14.91 19.82 25.90
CA ARG A 518 -16.21 20.50 26.15
C ARG A 518 -17.36 19.54 26.45
N SER A 519 -17.28 18.30 25.97
CA SER A 519 -18.28 17.26 26.20
C SER A 519 -18.06 16.47 27.50
N GLY A 520 -17.03 16.83 28.28
CA GLY A 520 -16.68 16.15 29.54
C GLY A 520 -15.88 14.86 29.33
N MET A 521 -15.21 14.72 28.18
CA MET A 521 -14.32 13.62 27.84
C MET A 521 -12.91 14.18 27.70
N ASP A 522 -12.03 13.91 28.66
CA ASP A 522 -10.66 14.47 28.60
C ASP A 522 -9.83 13.72 27.55
N PRO A 523 -9.40 14.39 26.45
CA PRO A 523 -8.63 13.73 25.41
C PRO A 523 -7.26 13.24 25.90
N ASP A 524 -6.61 13.94 26.84
CA ASP A 524 -5.33 13.47 27.42
C ASP A 524 -5.55 12.15 28.16
N GLN A 525 -6.62 12.06 28.98
CA GLN A 525 -6.97 10.86 29.72
C GLN A 525 -7.31 9.67 28.80
N ILE A 526 -7.97 9.92 27.67
CA ILE A 526 -8.30 8.89 26.68
C ILE A 526 -7.02 8.28 26.08
N ILE A 527 -6.03 9.12 25.74
CA ILE A 527 -4.75 8.66 25.21
C ILE A 527 -3.94 7.92 26.27
N ASP A 528 -3.86 8.46 27.49
CA ASP A 528 -3.18 7.80 28.61
C ASP A 528 -3.80 6.43 28.91
N PHE A 529 -5.13 6.29 28.80
CA PHE A 529 -5.82 5.03 28.97
C PHE A 529 -5.42 4.01 27.89
N ALA A 530 -5.39 4.44 26.63
CA ALA A 530 -4.99 3.61 25.49
C ALA A 530 -3.56 3.11 25.66
N GLU A 531 -2.62 3.98 26.03
CA GLU A 531 -1.24 3.59 26.27
C GLU A 531 -1.09 2.66 27.46
N THR A 532 -1.83 2.90 28.55
CA THR A 532 -1.74 2.06 29.75
C THR A 532 -2.25 0.64 29.51
N ASN A 533 -3.23 0.44 28.62
CA ASN A 533 -3.92 -0.83 28.47
C ASN A 533 -3.70 -1.54 27.13
N CYS A 534 -3.23 -0.85 26.10
CA CYS A 534 -3.12 -1.39 24.74
C CYS A 534 -1.70 -1.28 24.17
N LEU A 535 -0.80 -0.53 24.80
CA LEU A 535 0.60 -0.48 24.41
C LEU A 535 1.26 -1.83 24.65
N VAL A 536 2.03 -2.30 23.68
CA VAL A 536 2.79 -3.55 23.75
C VAL A 536 4.15 -3.37 23.10
N THR A 537 5.16 -3.98 23.71
CA THR A 537 6.46 -4.26 23.09
C THR A 537 6.58 -5.76 22.87
N THR A 538 6.87 -6.18 21.64
CA THR A 538 6.97 -7.60 21.26
C THR A 538 8.09 -7.83 20.26
N LYS A 539 8.43 -9.10 20.06
CA LYS A 539 9.36 -9.51 19.00
C LYS A 539 8.60 -9.70 17.69
N TYR A 540 9.09 -9.07 16.63
CA TYR A 540 8.60 -9.24 15.27
C TYR A 540 9.63 -9.97 14.41
N ALA A 541 9.26 -11.14 13.91
CA ALA A 541 10.07 -11.91 12.98
C ALA A 541 9.80 -11.43 11.54
N ARG A 542 10.78 -10.78 10.93
CA ARG A 542 10.67 -10.30 9.55
C ARG A 542 10.72 -11.47 8.56
N PRO A 543 10.18 -11.32 7.33
CA PRO A 543 10.30 -12.28 6.22
C PRO A 543 11.71 -12.82 5.92
N GLY A 544 12.76 -12.07 6.31
CA GLY A 544 14.18 -12.42 6.12
C GLY A 544 14.81 -13.19 7.27
N GLY A 545 14.06 -13.48 8.35
CA GLY A 545 14.55 -14.17 9.56
C GLY A 545 15.18 -13.27 10.62
N GLU A 546 15.29 -11.97 10.36
CA GLU A 546 15.68 -10.96 11.36
C GLU A 546 14.56 -10.79 12.39
N GLU A 547 14.89 -10.91 13.68
CA GLU A 547 13.98 -10.54 14.77
C GLU A 547 14.25 -9.11 15.21
N LEU A 548 13.19 -8.29 15.25
CA LEU A 548 13.24 -6.92 15.77
C LEU A 548 12.34 -6.79 16.99
N GLU A 549 12.75 -5.96 17.96
CA GLU A 549 11.83 -5.46 18.98
C GLU A 549 11.01 -4.31 18.36
N VAL A 550 9.68 -4.46 18.43
CA VAL A 550 8.72 -3.46 17.97
C VAL A 550 7.74 -3.11 19.09
N THR A 551 7.39 -1.84 19.17
CA THR A 551 6.48 -1.27 20.15
C THR A 551 5.34 -0.57 19.43
N GLY A 552 4.12 -0.82 19.84
CA GLY A 552 2.95 -0.19 19.24
C GLY A 552 1.71 -0.60 20.01
N PHE A 553 0.57 -0.55 19.33
CA PHE A 553 -0.71 -0.81 19.97
C PHE A 553 -1.30 -2.13 19.49
N ASP A 554 -1.83 -2.87 20.46
CA ASP A 554 -2.61 -4.07 20.24
C ASP A 554 -4.06 -3.71 19.83
N PHE A 555 -4.84 -4.69 19.36
CA PHE A 555 -6.28 -4.56 19.15
C PHE A 555 -7.06 -4.36 20.46
N GLY A 556 -6.50 -4.72 21.60
CA GLY A 556 -7.16 -4.46 22.86
C GLY A 556 -6.24 -4.66 24.03
N LYS A 557 -6.84 -4.97 25.19
CA LYS A 557 -6.06 -5.29 26.38
C LYS A 557 -5.51 -6.71 26.30
N TYR A 558 -4.24 -6.84 25.92
CA TYR A 558 -3.64 -8.14 25.62
C TYR A 558 -3.52 -9.05 26.85
N GLU A 559 -3.48 -8.51 28.08
CA GLU A 559 -3.42 -9.35 29.29
C GLU A 559 -4.66 -10.22 29.46
N HIS A 560 -5.74 -9.94 28.72
CA HIS A 560 -6.95 -10.75 28.70
C HIS A 560 -6.95 -11.81 27.57
N LEU A 561 -5.87 -11.92 26.79
CA LEU A 561 -5.77 -12.78 25.61
C LEU A 561 -4.63 -13.78 25.74
N ALA A 562 -4.92 -15.06 25.46
CA ALA A 562 -3.94 -16.15 25.57
C ALA A 562 -2.78 -16.06 24.58
N ARG A 563 -2.92 -15.29 23.50
CA ARG A 563 -1.90 -15.08 22.47
C ARG A 563 -0.75 -14.15 22.89
N GLY A 564 -0.86 -13.49 24.04
CA GLY A 564 0.04 -12.41 24.41
C GLY A 564 -0.14 -11.17 23.52
N GLY A 565 0.72 -10.19 23.71
CA GLY A 565 0.62 -8.91 23.02
C GLY A 565 1.17 -8.94 21.58
N ILE A 566 0.45 -8.27 20.67
CA ILE A 566 0.81 -8.10 19.27
C ILE A 566 0.70 -6.62 18.86
N VAL A 567 1.56 -6.18 17.95
CA VAL A 567 1.45 -4.84 17.38
C VAL A 567 0.58 -4.90 16.13
N SER A 568 -0.55 -4.19 16.13
CA SER A 568 -1.37 -3.93 14.94
C SER A 568 -0.81 -2.75 14.18
N THR A 569 -0.49 -2.91 12.91
CA THR A 569 0.08 -1.82 12.11
C THR A 569 -0.95 -0.73 11.84
N GLU A 570 -2.19 -1.12 11.55
CA GLU A 570 -3.31 -0.21 11.36
C GLU A 570 -3.56 0.62 12.62
N TRP A 571 -3.74 -0.02 13.78
CA TRP A 571 -4.19 0.68 14.99
C TRP A 571 -3.06 1.51 15.60
N THR A 572 -1.81 1.07 15.44
CA THR A 572 -0.64 1.89 15.78
C THR A 572 -0.58 3.12 14.88
N ALA A 573 -0.85 3.00 13.58
CA ALA A 573 -0.86 4.14 12.67
C ALA A 573 -2.02 5.12 12.93
N GLN A 574 -3.21 4.61 13.31
CA GLN A 574 -4.32 5.44 13.80
C GLN A 574 -3.93 6.22 15.06
N MET A 575 -3.20 5.59 16.00
CA MET A 575 -2.64 6.28 17.16
C MET A 575 -1.60 7.34 16.76
N VAL A 576 -0.75 7.10 15.76
CA VAL A 576 0.18 8.13 15.25
C VAL A 576 -0.58 9.35 14.72
N VAL A 577 -1.62 9.15 13.90
CA VAL A 577 -2.48 10.26 13.43
C VAL A 577 -3.08 11.01 14.61
N THR A 578 -3.61 10.29 15.59
CA THR A 578 -4.23 10.85 16.78
C THR A 578 -3.25 11.67 17.64
N LEU A 579 -2.04 11.16 17.85
CA LEU A 579 -0.99 11.86 18.60
C LEU A 579 -0.58 13.16 17.89
N LYS A 580 -0.57 13.19 16.55
CA LYS A 580 -0.33 14.44 15.80
C LYS A 580 -1.48 15.43 15.97
N ILE A 581 -2.74 14.98 15.97
CA ILE A 581 -3.89 15.84 16.28
C ILE A 581 -3.79 16.41 17.70
N MET A 582 -3.38 15.61 18.68
CA MET A 582 -3.14 16.08 20.05
C MET A 582 -2.01 17.12 20.10
N ALA A 583 -0.91 16.88 19.39
CA ALA A 583 0.18 17.84 19.31
C ALA A 583 -0.30 19.19 18.75
N ASP A 584 -1.04 19.19 17.64
CA ASP A 584 -1.58 20.39 17.02
C ASP A 584 -2.53 21.14 17.99
N TYR A 585 -3.39 20.41 18.72
CA TYR A 585 -4.26 20.99 19.74
C TYR A 585 -3.48 21.64 20.90
N HIS A 586 -2.44 20.99 21.43
CA HIS A 586 -1.64 21.58 22.50
C HIS A 586 -0.80 22.76 22.02
N GLN A 587 -0.38 22.77 20.75
CA GLN A 587 0.25 23.92 20.12
C GLN A 587 -0.72 25.12 20.09
N GLU A 588 -1.98 24.92 19.68
CA GLU A 588 -3.01 25.96 19.69
C GLU A 588 -3.30 26.51 21.10
N MET A 589 -3.22 25.64 22.12
CA MET A 589 -3.38 26.01 23.53
C MET A 589 -2.13 26.66 24.15
N ASN A 590 -1.03 26.81 23.40
CA ASN A 590 0.28 27.27 23.88
C ASN A 590 0.89 26.37 24.98
N GLU A 591 0.55 25.07 24.98
CA GLU A 591 1.06 24.06 25.89
C GLU A 591 2.27 23.32 25.26
N PHE A 592 3.33 24.06 24.94
CA PHE A 592 4.48 23.59 24.14
C PHE A 592 5.16 22.31 24.67
N LEU A 593 5.14 22.07 25.98
CA LEU A 593 5.69 20.82 26.56
C LEU A 593 4.86 19.59 26.18
N LYS A 594 3.52 19.72 26.15
CA LYS A 594 2.63 18.65 25.73
C LYS A 594 2.66 18.48 24.21
N GLU A 595 2.75 19.58 23.47
CA GLU A 595 2.99 19.53 22.03
C GLU A 595 4.23 18.69 21.70
N ASP A 596 5.39 19.02 22.28
CA ASP A 596 6.65 18.28 22.04
C ASP A 596 6.53 16.80 22.45
N TYR A 597 5.89 16.53 23.59
CA TYR A 597 5.61 15.18 24.06
C TYR A 597 4.82 14.34 23.03
N TYR A 598 3.70 14.88 22.54
CA TYR A 598 2.87 14.19 21.55
C TYR A 598 3.55 14.07 20.19
N LYS A 599 4.29 15.10 19.74
CA LYS A 599 5.10 15.03 18.49
C LYS A 599 6.14 13.92 18.56
N ARG A 600 6.85 13.79 19.68
CA ARG A 600 7.87 12.74 19.86
C ARG A 600 7.25 11.35 19.90
N LYS A 601 6.12 11.17 20.57
CA LYS A 601 5.40 9.89 20.57
C LYS A 601 4.95 9.50 19.17
N ALA A 602 4.37 10.45 18.42
CA ALA A 602 3.99 10.20 17.03
C ALA A 602 5.20 9.80 16.17
N GLY A 603 6.34 10.47 16.34
CA GLY A 603 7.60 10.13 15.68
C GLY A 603 8.10 8.73 16.03
N PHE A 604 8.09 8.39 17.33
CA PHE A 604 8.47 7.08 17.85
C PHE A 604 7.62 5.97 17.23
N TYR A 605 6.30 6.03 17.37
CA TYR A 605 5.43 4.97 16.86
C TYR A 605 5.44 4.87 15.33
N LEU A 606 5.67 5.97 14.61
CA LEU A 606 5.89 5.91 13.17
C LEU A 606 7.19 5.16 12.83
N SER A 607 8.28 5.45 13.55
CA SER A 607 9.54 4.70 13.42
C SER A 607 9.36 3.21 13.76
N GLU A 608 8.50 2.87 14.72
CA GLU A 608 8.16 1.49 15.06
C GLU A 608 7.42 0.77 13.92
N LEU A 609 6.47 1.44 13.26
CA LEU A 609 5.78 0.92 12.08
C LEU A 609 6.75 0.70 10.92
N GLU A 610 7.65 1.65 10.68
CA GLU A 610 8.61 1.56 9.59
C GLU A 610 9.57 0.37 9.75
N LYS A 611 9.90 -0.04 10.99
CA LYS A 611 10.64 -1.28 11.24
C LYS A 611 9.89 -2.53 10.78
N MET A 612 8.56 -2.47 10.72
CA MET A 612 7.70 -3.58 10.29
C MET A 612 7.50 -3.64 8.78
N VAL A 613 8.05 -2.70 8.00
CA VAL A 613 7.91 -2.70 6.54
C VAL A 613 8.54 -3.96 5.96
N ILE A 614 7.73 -4.64 5.15
CA ILE A 614 8.09 -5.83 4.40
C ILE A 614 8.16 -5.50 2.91
N ILE A 615 8.82 -6.41 2.19
CA ILE A 615 8.90 -6.36 0.73
C ILE A 615 7.74 -7.19 0.20
N SER A 616 6.98 -6.61 -0.72
CA SER A 616 5.92 -7.31 -1.42
C SER A 616 6.39 -8.66 -2.01
N PRO A 617 5.73 -9.78 -1.69
CA PRO A 617 6.14 -11.10 -2.14
C PRO A 617 5.74 -11.43 -3.59
N SER A 618 4.78 -10.72 -4.20
CA SER A 618 4.27 -11.07 -5.53
C SER A 618 4.97 -10.30 -6.66
N ARG A 619 4.74 -10.79 -7.89
CA ARG A 619 5.17 -10.09 -9.11
C ARG A 619 4.39 -8.79 -9.34
N ILE A 620 3.14 -8.72 -8.87
CA ILE A 620 2.28 -7.55 -9.04
C ILE A 620 2.83 -6.40 -8.20
N GLY A 621 3.16 -6.66 -6.95
CA GLY A 621 3.69 -5.63 -6.06
C GLY A 621 5.16 -5.28 -6.28
N GLN A 622 5.89 -5.92 -7.21
CA GLN A 622 7.22 -5.50 -7.71
C GLN A 622 8.28 -5.26 -6.62
N GLY A 623 8.14 -5.95 -5.48
CA GLY A 623 9.00 -5.74 -4.31
C GLY A 623 8.86 -4.37 -3.66
N GLU A 624 7.82 -3.59 -3.98
CA GLU A 624 7.49 -2.37 -3.27
C GLU A 624 7.25 -2.65 -1.78
N GLY A 625 7.55 -1.66 -0.93
CA GLY A 625 7.35 -1.76 0.51
C GLY A 625 5.86 -1.79 0.87
N CYS A 626 5.47 -2.64 1.80
CA CYS A 626 4.13 -2.66 2.39
C CYS A 626 4.18 -3.08 3.85
N LEU A 627 3.09 -2.89 4.58
CA LEU A 627 3.01 -3.27 6.00
C LEU A 627 2.27 -4.61 6.12
N PRO A 628 2.70 -5.50 7.03
CA PRO A 628 1.86 -6.61 7.46
C PRO A 628 0.65 -6.08 8.23
N TYR A 629 -0.37 -6.91 8.44
CA TYR A 629 -1.53 -6.51 9.25
C TYR A 629 -1.18 -6.40 10.75
N ALA A 630 -0.34 -7.31 11.26
CA ALA A 630 0.11 -7.33 12.64
C ALA A 630 1.51 -7.96 12.76
N SER A 631 2.11 -7.88 13.95
CA SER A 631 3.41 -8.49 14.25
C SER A 631 3.38 -10.03 14.30
N GLN A 632 2.21 -10.65 14.25
CA GLN A 632 2.00 -12.10 14.18
C GLN A 632 0.90 -12.42 13.17
N ASP A 633 1.07 -13.53 12.44
CA ASP A 633 0.10 -14.03 11.47
C ASP A 633 -0.88 -15.05 12.10
N ASP A 634 -2.06 -15.20 11.49
CA ASP A 634 -3.14 -16.10 11.93
C ASP A 634 -3.41 -16.04 13.45
N VAL A 635 -3.50 -14.84 14.02
CA VAL A 635 -3.67 -14.64 15.46
C VAL A 635 -5.03 -14.01 15.76
N ASP A 636 -5.70 -14.46 16.82
CA ASP A 636 -7.00 -13.91 17.23
C ASP A 636 -6.87 -12.43 17.57
N THR A 637 -7.68 -11.55 16.98
CA THR A 637 -7.64 -10.13 17.33
C THR A 637 -8.24 -9.85 18.71
N GLY A 638 -9.16 -10.69 19.19
CA GLY A 638 -10.02 -10.40 20.35
C GLY A 638 -11.34 -9.71 19.98
N HIS A 639 -11.56 -9.46 18.68
CA HIS A 639 -12.72 -8.73 18.16
C HIS A 639 -13.60 -9.57 17.23
N GLY A 640 -13.38 -10.89 17.17
CA GLY A 640 -14.22 -11.84 16.44
C GLY A 640 -13.66 -12.27 15.08
N TRP A 641 -12.45 -11.81 14.72
CA TRP A 641 -11.72 -12.29 13.55
C TRP A 641 -10.24 -12.52 13.88
N ARG A 642 -9.51 -13.16 12.96
CA ARG A 642 -8.07 -13.41 13.08
C ARG A 642 -7.29 -12.53 12.11
N ALA A 643 -6.06 -12.20 12.45
CA ALA A 643 -5.12 -11.60 11.52
C ALA A 643 -4.92 -12.51 10.30
N PRO A 644 -4.68 -11.95 9.11
CA PRO A 644 -4.34 -12.71 7.91
C PRO A 644 -3.20 -13.70 8.13
N ARG A 645 -3.20 -14.77 7.35
CA ARG A 645 -2.18 -15.82 7.37
C ARG A 645 -0.97 -15.41 6.54
N GLY A 646 0.22 -15.86 6.97
CA GLY A 646 1.46 -15.73 6.21
C GLY A 646 2.37 -14.62 6.72
N SER A 647 3.61 -14.99 7.01
CA SER A 647 4.66 -14.09 7.51
C SER A 647 5.15 -13.04 6.49
N ARG A 648 4.64 -13.07 5.25
CA ARG A 648 4.96 -12.13 4.16
C ARG A 648 3.73 -11.41 3.63
N THR A 649 2.62 -11.45 4.36
CA THR A 649 1.35 -10.94 3.87
C THR A 649 1.29 -9.43 3.98
N GLY A 650 1.16 -8.73 2.85
CA GLY A 650 0.96 -7.29 2.81
C GLY A 650 -0.50 -6.92 3.05
N SER A 651 -0.77 -5.90 3.85
CA SER A 651 -2.10 -5.42 4.21
C SER A 651 -2.37 -4.04 3.61
N ALA A 652 -3.50 -3.91 2.91
CA ALA A 652 -3.97 -2.62 2.39
C ALA A 652 -4.23 -1.61 3.52
N ALA A 653 -4.94 -2.00 4.57
CA ALA A 653 -5.23 -1.11 5.71
C ALA A 653 -3.96 -0.64 6.42
N GLY A 654 -3.07 -1.55 6.83
CA GLY A 654 -1.83 -1.19 7.52
C GLY A 654 -0.93 -0.26 6.67
N THR A 655 -0.88 -0.51 5.36
CA THR A 655 -0.11 0.32 4.42
C THR A 655 -0.75 1.70 4.22
N ALA A 656 -2.06 1.76 3.99
CA ALA A 656 -2.80 3.00 3.80
C ALA A 656 -2.71 3.92 5.03
N TYR A 657 -2.91 3.36 6.23
CA TYR A 657 -2.81 4.15 7.46
C TYR A 657 -1.41 4.64 7.75
N THR A 658 -0.37 3.89 7.39
CA THR A 658 1.02 4.37 7.52
C THR A 658 1.27 5.57 6.60
N ILE A 659 0.73 5.56 5.37
CA ILE A 659 0.74 6.73 4.47
C ILE A 659 0.00 7.90 5.12
N PHE A 660 -1.19 7.69 5.68
CA PHE A 660 -1.94 8.75 6.37
C PHE A 660 -1.18 9.33 7.55
N ALA A 661 -0.64 8.46 8.41
CA ALA A 661 0.18 8.81 9.55
C ALA A 661 1.36 9.67 9.12
N ARG A 662 2.07 9.31 8.04
CA ARG A 662 3.18 10.11 7.54
C ARG A 662 2.75 11.50 7.08
N HIS A 663 1.69 11.60 6.28
CA HIS A 663 1.20 12.87 5.74
C HIS A 663 0.40 13.71 6.75
N ASN A 664 0.34 13.29 8.02
CA ASN A 664 -0.52 13.89 9.04
C ASN A 664 -1.97 14.01 8.54
N TYR A 665 -2.47 13.00 7.81
CA TYR A 665 -3.80 13.00 7.20
C TYR A 665 -4.81 12.42 8.18
N ASN A 666 -5.80 13.22 8.57
CA ASN A 666 -6.95 12.73 9.33
C ASN A 666 -8.06 12.30 8.35
N PRO A 667 -8.34 10.99 8.22
CA PRO A 667 -9.34 10.50 7.28
C PRO A 667 -10.78 10.85 7.68
N LEU A 668 -11.03 11.34 8.89
CA LEU A 668 -12.36 11.66 9.40
C LEU A 668 -12.71 13.16 9.32
N THR A 669 -11.96 13.93 8.51
CA THR A 669 -12.18 15.37 8.27
C THR A 669 -12.00 15.71 6.79
N LEU A 670 -12.60 16.81 6.32
CA LEU A 670 -12.30 17.38 5.01
C LEU A 670 -11.00 18.19 5.06
N ARG A 671 -10.20 18.13 3.99
CA ARG A 671 -8.92 18.84 3.85
C ARG A 671 -8.72 19.41 2.45
#